data_AF-A0A0G4GUI4-F1
#
_entry.id   AF-A0A0G4GUI4-F1
#
_cell.length_a   1.000
_cell.length_b   1.000
_cell.length_c   1.000
_cell.angle_alpha   90.00
_cell.angle_beta   90.00
_cell.angle_gamma   90.00
#
_symmetry.space_group_name_H-M   'P 1'
#
loop_
_entity.id
_entity.type
_entity.pdbx_description
1 polymer ?
#
loop_
_entity_poly.entity_id
_entity_poly.type
_entity_poly.pdbx_seq_one_letter_code
_entity_poly.pdbx_strand_id
1 'polypeptide(L)'
;MSHGNAVASLKRLFDSSKLRTYSGRVSASVLGKATSKHVHWAVISRSEDAALSSVQAVASAKDTTFNVLITDNLASYRQDLALLAMEYGTAFVAAVASDATDLQMTRALTQAADYDGPSIVLVGGDVSFRWDPSAEAAGRDPFCVDAGSLPEGMSKFLERESQLNLLIRAHPDLKDKYVQKLPAGHPLLEASLAKLRGGLAEAQKVPLLIVYGSDGGNAEGLAKRLAKEAKARGADNRCVPMDTVEPPQLKGEKNVVAVVCTAGQGEFPGNAKKLWTGLCETEPGFTLDGVSFAVFALGDRHYWPDPQYFCKAGRDLDSRLEHLGAHRLLPCGIGDDQDTDKYEDGWGKWEPEFWKTLGLDRVGAVEQEEAVDTRHPTDEEIKIASRYLRGSLKDTLDDVSTGCIPYEDTKVIKFHGIYQQDHREMRSERAKLGIEKAFSFMARVRLPGGLCEPHQWLAMDELSSQYGNETLKVTTRQTFQLHGIIKRNLKTVVRGMAKACMDCIAACGDVNRNVICTSTPGVCPAHTYYQIQAISKELSEFVLPRTSAYYEIFLDEGGGEGLPSKLVAANTPVEEEPLYGKTYLPRKFKVAVAIPPVNDVDVFAHCVGFIAIIEKGELQGFTVTVGGGMGATNNDPATFPRTADVMGFCKPDDAKHVLAAIMAVQRDHGDRTNRKHARLKYTVDDHGVDWFRTQVEKELGRKLEKARPFSFKTRGDSYGWAKTDDGKWHYTMFIEHGRVVDLPDYKLKTAIRHLASVHKGNFRLTCNQNLTISNISDADKGAIKALLDMYGVDNSRHSALRLNSVACVALPTCPLAFAEAERYLPDLVTKLDSVMDECGLHQDEITIRMTGCPNGCARPYLAEIAFVGRSPGYYNLLLGGDFEGHRLNKVYREGVNEEEILQLLTPILKTYAKDRTKGESFGDFVMRWKSLWETASGSTPVPPTPTPNGTHMANGSAATPVSVSA
;
A
#
# COMPACT_ATOMS: atom_id res chain seq x y z
N MET A 1 -18.73 32.48 1.42
CA MET A 1 -19.13 31.98 0.08
C MET A 1 -18.07 30.98 -0.36
N SER A 2 -18.46 29.77 -0.79
CA SER A 2 -17.58 28.60 -0.89
C SER A 2 -16.81 28.49 -2.22
N HIS A 3 -15.58 27.98 -2.16
CA HIS A 3 -14.65 27.66 -3.26
C HIS A 3 -15.29 26.93 -4.47
N GLY A 4 -16.42 26.24 -4.29
CA GLY A 4 -17.16 25.57 -5.38
C GLY A 4 -17.73 26.52 -6.43
N ASN A 5 -17.99 27.78 -6.10
CA ASN A 5 -18.47 28.78 -7.06
C ASN A 5 -17.35 29.33 -7.98
N ALA A 6 -16.09 29.34 -7.54
CA ALA A 6 -14.99 29.90 -8.33
C ALA A 6 -14.62 29.01 -9.53
N VAL A 7 -14.58 27.68 -9.32
CA VAL A 7 -14.26 26.69 -10.38
C VAL A 7 -15.35 26.64 -11.45
N ALA A 8 -16.62 26.71 -11.05
CA ALA A 8 -17.75 26.77 -11.98
C ALA A 8 -17.82 28.12 -12.72
N SER A 9 -17.35 29.20 -12.10
CA SER A 9 -17.28 30.54 -12.73
C SER A 9 -16.15 30.61 -13.74
N LEU A 10 -14.96 30.08 -13.47
CA LEU A 10 -13.83 30.03 -14.42
C LEU A 10 -14.12 29.21 -15.68
N LYS A 11 -14.77 28.04 -15.55
CA LYS A 11 -15.23 27.27 -16.73
C LYS A 11 -16.26 28.03 -17.57
N ARG A 12 -17.06 28.91 -16.96
CA ARG A 12 -18.00 29.81 -17.68
C ARG A 12 -17.31 31.05 -18.26
N LEU A 13 -16.22 31.53 -17.63
CA LEU A 13 -15.43 32.67 -18.11
C LEU A 13 -14.74 32.34 -19.46
N PHE A 14 -14.33 31.09 -19.68
CA PHE A 14 -13.62 30.67 -20.90
C PHE A 14 -14.50 29.96 -21.97
N ASP A 15 -15.80 29.75 -21.73
CA ASP A 15 -16.75 29.17 -22.70
C ASP A 15 -17.68 30.25 -23.26
N SER A 16 -17.36 30.75 -24.46
CA SER A 16 -18.10 31.84 -25.13
C SER A 16 -19.54 31.47 -25.50
N SER A 17 -19.93 30.19 -25.43
CA SER A 17 -21.23 29.70 -25.90
C SER A 17 -22.36 29.78 -24.85
N LYS A 18 -22.08 30.17 -23.58
CA LYS A 18 -23.05 30.02 -22.47
C LYS A 18 -23.20 31.18 -21.48
N LEU A 19 -22.74 32.39 -21.77
CA LEU A 19 -22.95 33.53 -20.87
C LEU A 19 -24.33 34.20 -21.07
N ARG A 20 -25.33 33.74 -20.30
CA ARG A 20 -26.44 34.61 -19.86
C ARG A 20 -25.91 35.51 -18.76
N THR A 21 -26.08 36.82 -18.94
CA THR A 21 -25.80 37.90 -17.98
C THR A 21 -26.26 37.52 -16.56
N TYR A 22 -25.30 37.30 -15.68
CA TYR A 22 -25.55 37.09 -14.25
C TYR A 22 -26.03 38.41 -13.65
N SER A 23 -27.24 38.42 -13.11
CA SER A 23 -27.87 39.59 -12.50
C SER A 23 -27.18 39.96 -11.20
N GLY A 24 -26.31 40.97 -11.27
CA GLY A 24 -25.63 41.59 -10.14
C GLY A 24 -24.65 42.66 -10.62
N ARG A 25 -25.19 43.75 -11.20
CA ARG A 25 -24.47 44.95 -11.69
C ARG A 25 -23.04 44.72 -12.19
N VAL A 26 -22.90 43.95 -13.27
CA VAL A 26 -21.81 44.16 -14.22
C VAL A 26 -22.13 45.47 -14.93
N SER A 27 -21.30 46.51 -14.80
CA SER A 27 -21.47 47.70 -15.63
C SER A 27 -21.09 47.30 -17.06
N ALA A 28 -22.08 46.84 -17.82
CA ALA A 28 -21.98 46.71 -19.25
C ALA A 28 -21.87 48.12 -19.83
N SER A 29 -20.65 48.63 -19.96
CA SER A 29 -20.37 49.76 -20.84
C SER A 29 -18.87 49.90 -21.09
N VAL A 30 -18.52 49.96 -22.39
CA VAL A 30 -17.30 50.51 -23.02
C VAL A 30 -16.17 49.51 -23.32
N LEU A 31 -15.71 49.22 -24.56
CA LEU A 31 -16.02 49.63 -25.95
C LEU A 31 -15.38 48.59 -26.92
N GLY A 32 -16.02 48.28 -28.06
CA GLY A 32 -15.40 47.61 -29.22
C GLY A 32 -16.15 46.37 -29.75
N LYS A 33 -16.45 46.32 -31.06
CA LYS A 33 -16.95 45.09 -31.73
C LYS A 33 -15.84 44.03 -31.68
N ALA A 34 -16.12 42.88 -31.06
CA ALA A 34 -15.16 41.79 -30.90
C ALA A 34 -14.58 41.33 -32.25
N THR A 35 -13.31 41.66 -32.50
CA THR A 35 -12.47 41.17 -33.60
C THR A 35 -11.48 40.09 -33.16
N SER A 36 -11.29 39.89 -31.84
CA SER A 36 -10.40 38.86 -31.30
C SER A 36 -11.02 37.46 -31.40
N LYS A 37 -10.21 36.50 -31.87
CA LYS A 37 -10.52 35.06 -31.95
C LYS A 37 -10.54 34.38 -30.57
N HIS A 38 -10.02 35.04 -29.53
CA HIS A 38 -9.78 34.48 -28.20
C HIS A 38 -10.33 35.38 -27.08
N VAL A 39 -10.55 34.80 -25.89
CA VAL A 39 -11.21 35.47 -24.76
C VAL A 39 -10.16 36.01 -23.78
N HIS A 40 -10.14 37.32 -23.57
CA HIS A 40 -9.24 37.99 -22.62
C HIS A 40 -10.03 38.54 -21.43
N TRP A 41 -9.57 38.30 -20.20
CA TRP A 41 -10.21 38.76 -18.97
C TRP A 41 -9.31 39.70 -18.17
N ALA A 42 -9.91 40.76 -17.62
CA ALA A 42 -9.31 41.61 -16.60
C ALA A 42 -10.18 41.54 -15.33
N VAL A 43 -9.66 40.95 -14.26
CA VAL A 43 -10.33 40.92 -12.95
C VAL A 43 -9.68 41.96 -12.06
N ILE A 44 -10.44 42.97 -11.66
CA ILE A 44 -9.96 44.17 -10.98
C ILE A 44 -10.55 44.22 -9.58
N SER A 45 -9.70 44.40 -8.58
CA SER A 45 -10.16 44.72 -7.22
C SER A 45 -10.88 46.07 -7.24
N ARG A 46 -12.00 46.22 -6.54
CA ARG A 46 -12.73 47.50 -6.49
C ARG A 46 -11.91 48.66 -5.92
N SER A 47 -10.91 48.36 -5.09
CA SER A 47 -9.94 49.35 -4.61
C SER A 47 -9.04 49.92 -5.72
N GLU A 48 -9.01 49.27 -6.89
CA GLU A 48 -8.15 49.58 -8.03
C GLU A 48 -8.97 50.06 -9.24
N ASP A 49 -10.15 50.68 -9.06
CA ASP A 49 -11.01 51.10 -10.18
C ASP A 49 -10.31 52.02 -11.21
N ALA A 50 -9.23 52.72 -10.81
CA ALA A 50 -8.37 53.50 -11.70
C ALA A 50 -7.72 52.65 -12.82
N ALA A 51 -7.52 51.34 -12.57
CA ALA A 51 -7.03 50.35 -13.51
C ALA A 51 -7.91 50.22 -14.78
N LEU A 52 -9.19 50.56 -14.69
CA LEU A 52 -10.10 50.47 -15.82
C LEU A 52 -9.65 51.34 -17.01
N SER A 53 -9.05 52.50 -16.73
CA SER A 53 -8.52 53.41 -17.75
C SER A 53 -7.39 52.76 -18.56
N SER A 54 -6.51 52.01 -17.88
CA SER A 54 -5.40 51.29 -18.52
C SER A 54 -5.89 50.12 -19.38
N VAL A 55 -6.93 49.40 -18.92
CA VAL A 55 -7.58 48.35 -19.74
C VAL A 55 -8.18 48.94 -21.01
N GLN A 56 -8.87 50.08 -20.91
CA GLN A 56 -9.47 50.76 -22.06
C GLN A 56 -8.41 51.27 -23.05
N ALA A 57 -7.32 51.84 -22.53
CA ALA A 57 -6.21 52.32 -23.37
C ALA A 57 -5.55 51.18 -24.16
N VAL A 58 -5.26 50.05 -23.51
CA VAL A 58 -4.64 48.88 -24.17
C VAL A 58 -5.61 48.20 -25.14
N ALA A 59 -6.88 48.01 -24.75
CA ALA A 59 -7.91 47.44 -25.62
C ALA A 59 -8.04 48.24 -26.93
N SER A 60 -8.07 49.57 -26.83
CA SER A 60 -8.14 50.47 -27.98
C SER A 60 -6.88 50.46 -28.83
N ALA A 61 -5.70 50.43 -28.20
CA ALA A 61 -4.41 50.42 -28.90
C ALA A 61 -4.14 49.10 -29.64
N LYS A 62 -4.66 47.97 -29.15
CA LYS A 62 -4.44 46.62 -29.68
C LYS A 62 -5.59 46.08 -30.52
N ASP A 63 -6.65 46.86 -30.71
CA ASP A 63 -7.89 46.42 -31.37
C ASP A 63 -8.41 45.09 -30.81
N THR A 64 -8.43 44.96 -29.48
CA THR A 64 -8.88 43.76 -28.76
C THR A 64 -9.97 44.09 -27.74
N THR A 65 -10.66 43.07 -27.24
CA THR A 65 -11.71 43.22 -26.22
C THR A 65 -11.32 42.47 -24.97
N PHE A 66 -11.31 43.16 -23.83
CA PHE A 66 -11.20 42.56 -22.51
C PHE A 66 -12.58 42.46 -21.86
N ASN A 67 -12.90 41.29 -21.33
CA ASN A 67 -14.01 41.14 -20.40
C ASN A 67 -13.56 41.57 -19.00
N VAL A 68 -14.22 42.57 -18.43
CA VAL A 68 -13.83 43.14 -17.14
C VAL A 68 -14.75 42.65 -16.02
N LEU A 69 -14.16 42.13 -14.95
CA LEU A 69 -14.85 41.74 -13.72
C LEU A 69 -14.31 42.56 -12.55
N ILE A 70 -15.14 43.41 -11.94
CA ILE A 70 -14.79 44.18 -10.75
C ILE A 70 -15.32 43.45 -9.51
N THR A 71 -14.48 43.24 -8.49
CA THR A 71 -14.86 42.50 -7.27
C THR A 71 -14.19 43.03 -6.00
N ASP A 72 -14.91 42.98 -4.87
CA ASP A 72 -14.41 43.38 -3.54
C ASP A 72 -13.53 42.29 -2.87
N ASN A 73 -13.58 41.05 -3.37
CA ASN A 73 -12.96 39.88 -2.72
C ASN A 73 -11.74 39.34 -3.48
N LEU A 74 -11.14 40.11 -4.40
CA LEU A 74 -10.04 39.60 -5.23
C LEU A 74 -8.87 39.15 -4.35
N ALA A 75 -8.50 39.92 -3.33
CA ALA A 75 -7.41 39.58 -2.41
C ALA A 75 -7.53 38.18 -1.79
N SER A 76 -8.75 37.73 -1.47
CA SER A 76 -8.99 36.43 -0.81
C SER A 76 -8.89 35.21 -1.73
N TYR A 77 -9.01 35.39 -3.05
CA TYR A 77 -9.04 34.27 -4.02
C TYR A 77 -8.11 34.47 -5.21
N ARG A 78 -7.29 35.54 -5.22
CA ARG A 78 -6.37 35.88 -6.32
C ARG A 78 -5.40 34.75 -6.64
N GLN A 79 -4.81 34.15 -5.60
CA GLN A 79 -3.87 33.04 -5.75
C GLN A 79 -4.57 31.82 -6.34
N ASP A 80 -5.76 31.48 -5.83
CA ASP A 80 -6.54 30.34 -6.33
C ASP A 80 -6.96 30.54 -7.80
N LEU A 81 -7.37 31.76 -8.18
CA LEU A 81 -7.74 32.10 -9.56
C LEU A 81 -6.54 32.03 -10.50
N ALA A 82 -5.38 32.53 -10.07
CA ALA A 82 -4.16 32.46 -10.87
C ALA A 82 -3.69 31.01 -11.04
N LEU A 83 -3.66 30.22 -9.95
CA LEU A 83 -3.31 28.80 -9.98
C LEU A 83 -4.28 28.01 -10.85
N LEU A 84 -5.59 28.23 -10.74
CA LEU A 84 -6.58 27.58 -11.61
C LEU A 84 -6.38 27.91 -13.09
N ALA A 85 -6.05 29.17 -13.40
CA ALA A 85 -5.81 29.58 -14.78
C ALA A 85 -4.49 29.01 -15.33
N MET A 86 -3.46 28.87 -14.49
CA MET A 86 -2.20 28.20 -14.85
C MET A 86 -2.40 26.69 -15.04
N GLU A 87 -3.18 26.04 -14.17
CA GLU A 87 -3.56 24.62 -14.31
C GLU A 87 -4.34 24.33 -15.60
N TYR A 88 -4.98 25.33 -16.21
CA TYR A 88 -5.62 25.19 -17.51
C TYR A 88 -4.60 24.99 -18.66
N GLY A 89 -3.31 25.30 -18.44
CA GLY A 89 -2.22 24.90 -19.32
C GLY A 89 -2.08 25.71 -20.62
N THR A 90 -3.08 26.51 -20.99
CA THR A 90 -3.15 27.16 -22.31
C THR A 90 -3.48 28.65 -22.25
N ALA A 91 -3.67 29.20 -21.05
CA ALA A 91 -4.03 30.60 -20.86
C ALA A 91 -2.84 31.44 -20.38
N PHE A 92 -2.65 32.63 -20.93
CA PHE A 92 -1.72 33.59 -20.34
C PHE A 92 -2.28 34.13 -19.03
N VAL A 93 -1.47 34.14 -17.97
CA VAL A 93 -1.89 34.59 -16.63
C VAL A 93 -0.95 35.69 -16.16
N ALA A 94 -1.51 36.86 -15.81
CA ALA A 94 -0.75 37.91 -15.14
C ALA A 94 -1.43 38.34 -13.86
N ALA A 95 -0.62 38.62 -12.84
CA ALA A 95 -1.05 39.22 -11.60
C ALA A 95 -0.26 40.51 -11.40
N VAL A 96 -0.98 41.62 -11.20
CA VAL A 96 -0.41 42.97 -11.00
C VAL A 96 -0.73 43.41 -9.58
N ALA A 97 0.30 43.76 -8.80
CA ALA A 97 0.17 44.21 -7.42
C ALA A 97 -0.48 45.61 -7.34
N SER A 98 -1.06 45.95 -6.19
CA SER A 98 -1.72 47.23 -5.93
C SER A 98 -0.75 48.42 -5.94
N ASP A 99 0.53 48.19 -5.64
CA ASP A 99 1.59 49.20 -5.68
C ASP A 99 2.36 49.24 -7.02
N ALA A 100 1.91 48.47 -8.03
CA ALA A 100 2.57 48.39 -9.32
C ALA A 100 2.46 49.72 -10.09
N THR A 101 3.51 50.03 -10.84
CA THR A 101 3.54 51.20 -11.73
C THR A 101 2.58 51.04 -12.92
N ASP A 102 2.07 52.16 -13.46
CA ASP A 102 1.25 52.18 -14.67
C ASP A 102 1.91 51.44 -15.84
N LEU A 103 3.26 51.46 -15.90
CA LEU A 103 4.04 50.74 -16.89
C LEU A 103 3.94 49.22 -16.74
N GLN A 104 4.04 48.69 -15.52
CA GLN A 104 3.91 47.25 -15.25
C GLN A 104 2.50 46.75 -15.58
N MET A 105 1.50 47.54 -15.24
CA MET A 105 0.11 47.25 -15.55
C MET A 105 -0.16 47.23 -17.06
N THR A 106 0.28 48.29 -17.76
CA THR A 106 0.14 48.40 -19.22
C THR A 106 0.86 47.26 -19.93
N ARG A 107 2.03 46.86 -19.44
CA ARG A 107 2.80 45.73 -19.98
C ARG A 107 2.06 44.40 -19.82
N ALA A 108 1.51 44.11 -18.64
CA ALA A 108 0.76 42.88 -18.39
C ALA A 108 -0.47 42.77 -19.29
N LEU A 109 -1.24 43.85 -19.42
CA LEU A 109 -2.39 43.91 -20.31
C LEU A 109 -2.00 43.79 -21.79
N THR A 110 -0.92 44.44 -22.20
CA THR A 110 -0.42 44.36 -23.59
C THR A 110 -0.02 42.93 -23.95
N GLN A 111 0.71 42.24 -23.06
CA GLN A 111 1.09 40.84 -23.28
C GLN A 111 -0.13 39.90 -23.28
N ALA A 112 -1.10 40.15 -22.40
CA ALA A 112 -2.35 39.40 -22.39
C ALA A 112 -3.18 39.59 -23.68
N ALA A 113 -3.10 40.77 -24.31
CA ALA A 113 -3.75 41.08 -25.58
C ALA A 113 -3.02 40.46 -26.78
N ASP A 114 -1.69 40.42 -26.74
CA ASP A 114 -0.85 39.86 -27.82
C ASP A 114 -0.78 38.33 -27.80
N TYR A 115 -1.29 37.68 -26.74
CA TYR A 115 -1.24 36.23 -26.58
C TYR A 115 -2.27 35.51 -27.49
N ASP A 116 -1.79 34.55 -28.29
CA ASP A 116 -2.61 33.74 -29.22
C ASP A 116 -3.36 32.61 -28.47
N GLY A 117 -4.25 33.00 -27.57
CA GLY A 117 -5.03 32.10 -26.73
C GLY A 117 -5.82 32.86 -25.65
N PRO A 118 -6.53 32.16 -24.75
CA PRO A 118 -7.23 32.81 -23.65
C PRO A 118 -6.24 33.50 -22.71
N SER A 119 -6.63 34.62 -22.10
CA SER A 119 -5.78 35.29 -21.11
C SER A 119 -6.59 35.84 -19.93
N ILE A 120 -5.93 35.96 -18.78
CA ILE A 120 -6.48 36.56 -17.57
C ILE A 120 -5.45 37.44 -16.87
N VAL A 121 -5.85 38.66 -16.54
CA VAL A 121 -5.06 39.63 -15.79
C VAL A 121 -5.78 39.95 -14.48
N LEU A 122 -5.12 39.72 -13.34
CA LEU A 122 -5.64 39.96 -12.00
C LEU A 122 -4.97 41.21 -11.39
N VAL A 123 -5.74 42.27 -11.13
CA VAL A 123 -5.23 43.58 -10.68
C VAL A 123 -5.63 43.84 -9.23
N GLY A 124 -4.62 43.93 -8.35
CA GLY A 124 -4.73 44.18 -6.91
C GLY A 124 -4.05 43.10 -6.05
N GLY A 125 -3.54 43.45 -4.86
CA GLY A 125 -2.81 42.55 -3.92
C GLY A 125 -1.29 42.76 -3.91
N ASP A 126 -0.51 41.85 -3.29
CA ASP A 126 0.87 42.18 -2.86
C ASP A 126 2.03 41.72 -3.77
N VAL A 127 1.77 40.84 -4.75
CA VAL A 127 2.81 40.26 -5.63
C VAL A 127 2.50 40.51 -7.10
N SER A 128 3.53 40.76 -7.92
CA SER A 128 3.40 40.86 -9.39
C SER A 128 4.14 39.72 -10.10
N PHE A 129 3.44 38.96 -10.93
CA PHE A 129 4.03 37.88 -11.74
C PHE A 129 3.30 37.69 -13.06
N ARG A 130 3.94 36.97 -13.98
CA ARG A 130 3.37 36.56 -15.26
C ARG A 130 3.72 35.10 -15.54
N TRP A 131 2.79 34.41 -16.18
CA TRP A 131 2.95 33.07 -16.71
C TRP A 131 2.47 33.03 -18.16
N ASP A 132 3.39 32.71 -19.05
CA ASP A 132 3.20 32.59 -20.49
C ASP A 132 3.54 31.14 -20.92
N PRO A 133 2.54 30.26 -21.07
CA PRO A 133 2.79 28.88 -21.45
C PRO A 133 3.34 28.74 -22.89
N SER A 134 3.26 29.78 -23.73
CA SER A 134 3.86 29.75 -25.07
C SER A 134 5.38 29.98 -25.04
N ALA A 135 5.92 30.55 -23.96
CA ALA A 135 7.35 30.83 -23.85
C ALA A 135 8.21 29.55 -23.83
N GLU A 136 7.65 28.44 -23.35
CA GLU A 136 8.32 27.13 -23.32
C GLU A 136 8.59 26.60 -24.74
N ALA A 137 7.66 26.81 -25.68
CA ALA A 137 7.87 26.47 -27.10
C ALA A 137 8.98 27.30 -27.75
N ALA A 138 9.30 28.47 -27.18
CA ALA A 138 10.40 29.34 -27.60
C ALA A 138 11.68 29.16 -26.75
N GLY A 139 11.74 28.15 -25.87
CA GLY A 139 12.91 27.85 -25.04
C GLY A 139 13.19 28.84 -23.91
N ARG A 140 12.19 29.63 -23.50
CA ARG A 140 12.27 30.59 -22.37
C ARG A 140 11.47 30.08 -21.19
N ASP A 141 11.79 30.58 -19.99
CA ASP A 141 11.02 30.26 -18.78
C ASP A 141 9.59 30.80 -18.93
N PRO A 142 8.55 29.94 -18.84
CA PRO A 142 7.17 30.39 -18.89
C PRO A 142 6.77 31.25 -17.70
N PHE A 143 7.52 31.23 -16.60
CA PHE A 143 7.20 31.97 -15.40
C PHE A 143 8.18 33.13 -15.13
N CYS A 144 7.65 34.31 -14.84
CA CYS A 144 8.44 35.50 -14.55
C CYS A 144 7.84 36.27 -13.37
N VAL A 145 8.64 36.51 -12.32
CA VAL A 145 8.26 37.36 -11.19
C VAL A 145 8.78 38.78 -11.44
N ASP A 146 7.88 39.76 -11.42
CA ASP A 146 8.23 41.17 -11.65
C ASP A 146 8.61 41.88 -10.34
N ALA A 147 8.00 41.51 -9.20
CA ALA A 147 8.31 42.02 -7.86
C ALA A 147 7.67 41.15 -6.75
N GLY A 148 8.38 40.95 -5.63
CA GLY A 148 7.93 40.20 -4.44
C GLY A 148 8.45 38.76 -4.34
N SER A 149 8.30 38.13 -3.17
CA SER A 149 8.59 36.70 -2.95
C SER A 149 7.37 35.83 -3.27
N LEU A 150 7.57 34.70 -3.94
CA LEU A 150 6.49 33.79 -4.34
C LEU A 150 5.80 33.13 -3.13
N PRO A 151 4.45 33.04 -3.12
CA PRO A 151 3.72 32.24 -2.14
C PRO A 151 4.08 30.75 -2.22
N GLU A 152 4.09 30.06 -1.09
CA GLU A 152 4.57 28.66 -0.94
C GLU A 152 3.85 27.65 -1.87
N GLY A 153 2.54 27.82 -2.08
CA GLY A 153 1.77 26.96 -3.00
C GLY A 153 2.20 27.07 -4.46
N MET A 154 2.73 28.23 -4.85
CA MET A 154 3.21 28.51 -6.21
C MET A 154 4.65 28.03 -6.40
N SER A 155 5.49 28.12 -5.36
CA SER A 155 6.83 27.50 -5.34
C SER A 155 6.73 25.98 -5.53
N LYS A 156 5.80 25.33 -4.80
CA LYS A 156 5.55 23.88 -4.92
C LYS A 156 5.04 23.47 -6.30
N PHE A 157 4.25 24.32 -6.98
CA PHE A 157 3.83 24.09 -8.36
C PHE A 157 5.03 24.13 -9.33
N LEU A 158 5.89 25.13 -9.21
CA LEU A 158 7.08 25.30 -10.06
C LEU A 158 8.14 24.22 -9.82
N GLU A 159 8.32 23.77 -8.57
CA GLU A 159 9.20 22.64 -8.23
C GLU A 159 8.71 21.32 -8.85
N ARG A 160 7.39 21.12 -8.90
CA ARG A 160 6.76 19.95 -9.52
C ARG A 160 6.87 19.96 -11.05
N GLU A 161 6.73 21.12 -11.69
CA GLU A 161 7.01 21.29 -13.12
C GLU A 161 8.50 21.14 -13.45
N SER A 162 9.40 21.66 -12.62
CA SER A 162 10.85 21.52 -12.82
C SER A 162 11.30 20.05 -12.82
N GLN A 163 10.73 19.22 -11.93
CA GLN A 163 10.99 17.77 -11.93
C GLN A 163 10.42 17.06 -13.16
N LEU A 164 9.25 17.46 -13.65
CA LEU A 164 8.65 16.92 -14.86
C LEU A 164 9.41 17.36 -16.12
N ASN A 165 9.90 18.60 -16.16
CA ASN A 165 10.70 19.14 -17.24
C ASN A 165 12.13 18.60 -17.27
N LEU A 166 12.70 18.23 -16.12
CA LEU A 166 13.95 17.46 -16.05
C LEU A 166 13.77 16.04 -16.62
N LEU A 167 12.62 15.40 -16.38
CA LEU A 167 12.25 14.11 -16.96
C LEU A 167 11.97 14.19 -18.48
N ILE A 168 11.29 15.25 -18.94
CA ILE A 168 10.97 15.48 -20.35
C ILE A 168 12.22 15.89 -21.16
N ARG A 169 13.14 16.66 -20.57
CA ARG A 169 14.45 16.99 -21.18
C ARG A 169 15.38 15.78 -21.28
N ALA A 170 15.30 14.84 -20.34
CA ALA A 170 16.07 13.61 -20.38
C ALA A 170 15.58 12.62 -21.45
N HIS A 171 14.28 12.65 -21.80
CA HIS A 171 13.65 11.74 -22.76
C HIS A 171 12.55 12.45 -23.57
N PRO A 172 12.91 13.12 -24.69
CA PRO A 172 11.97 13.87 -25.55
C PRO A 172 10.81 13.03 -26.10
N ASP A 173 11.03 11.73 -26.22
CA ASP A 173 10.12 10.69 -26.71
C ASP A 173 9.02 10.28 -25.71
N LEU A 174 9.09 10.73 -24.45
CA LEU A 174 8.05 10.50 -23.45
C LEU A 174 6.83 11.44 -23.59
N LYS A 175 6.99 12.59 -24.25
CA LYS A 175 5.91 13.57 -24.45
C LYS A 175 4.72 12.98 -25.20
N ASP A 176 4.99 12.16 -26.22
CA ASP A 176 3.96 11.57 -27.07
C ASP A 176 3.34 10.29 -26.48
N LYS A 177 4.00 9.64 -25.51
CA LYS A 177 3.51 8.41 -24.87
C LYS A 177 2.59 8.67 -23.68
N TYR A 178 2.75 9.80 -22.97
CA TYR A 178 1.97 10.10 -21.76
C TYR A 178 0.73 10.97 -21.98
N VAL A 179 0.67 11.71 -23.10
CA VAL A 179 -0.53 12.46 -23.47
C VAL A 179 -1.27 11.70 -24.57
N GLN A 180 -1.99 10.63 -24.21
CA GLN A 180 -3.00 10.08 -25.11
C GLN A 180 -4.16 11.08 -25.25
N LYS A 181 -4.08 11.94 -26.28
CA LYS A 181 -5.27 12.63 -26.79
C LYS A 181 -6.18 11.56 -27.41
N LEU A 182 -7.33 11.31 -26.78
CA LEU A 182 -8.43 10.61 -27.46
C LEU A 182 -8.81 11.43 -28.72
N PRO A 183 -8.84 10.84 -29.92
CA PRO A 183 -9.31 11.54 -31.11
C PRO A 183 -10.78 11.95 -30.94
N ALA A 184 -11.12 13.14 -31.42
CA ALA A 184 -12.52 13.57 -31.53
C ALA A 184 -13.30 12.57 -32.41
N GLY A 185 -14.42 12.05 -31.90
CA GLY A 185 -15.30 11.12 -32.62
C GLY A 185 -15.20 9.63 -32.22
N HIS A 186 -14.51 9.29 -31.13
CA HIS A 186 -14.47 7.90 -30.65
C HIS A 186 -15.85 7.40 -30.17
N PRO A 187 -16.32 6.19 -30.55
CA PRO A 187 -17.66 5.67 -30.21
C PRO A 187 -17.98 5.63 -28.71
N LEU A 188 -16.96 5.42 -27.87
CA LEU A 188 -17.11 5.46 -26.39
C LEU A 188 -17.37 6.87 -25.83
N LEU A 189 -16.91 7.92 -26.52
CA LEU A 189 -17.16 9.32 -26.16
C LEU A 189 -18.60 9.72 -26.52
N GLU A 190 -19.05 9.31 -27.71
CA GLU A 190 -20.45 9.45 -28.18
C GLU A 190 -21.41 8.67 -27.28
N ALA A 191 -21.08 7.44 -26.88
CA ALA A 191 -21.90 6.64 -25.98
C ALA A 191 -21.96 7.22 -24.56
N SER A 192 -20.85 7.79 -24.05
CA SER A 192 -20.82 8.48 -22.77
C SER A 192 -21.59 9.81 -22.81
N LEU A 193 -21.53 10.54 -23.92
CA LEU A 193 -22.31 11.77 -24.17
C LEU A 193 -23.80 11.48 -24.35
N ALA A 194 -24.17 10.37 -24.98
CA ALA A 194 -25.56 9.91 -25.09
C ALA A 194 -26.13 9.52 -23.71
N LYS A 195 -25.32 8.87 -22.86
CA LYS A 195 -25.67 8.58 -21.46
C LYS A 195 -25.84 9.86 -20.62
N LEU A 196 -25.05 10.89 -20.89
CA LEU A 196 -25.18 12.22 -20.28
C LEU A 196 -26.37 13.03 -20.81
N ARG A 197 -26.77 12.82 -22.08
CA ARG A 197 -27.93 13.47 -22.72
C ARG A 197 -29.27 12.80 -22.38
N GLY A 198 -29.28 11.50 -22.11
CA GLY A 198 -30.49 10.72 -21.80
C GLY A 198 -31.05 10.89 -20.38
N GLY A 199 -30.41 11.69 -19.53
CA GLY A 199 -30.82 11.91 -18.13
C GLY A 199 -31.95 12.93 -17.91
N LEU A 200 -32.70 13.29 -18.96
CA LEU A 200 -33.84 14.20 -18.91
C LEU A 200 -35.11 13.46 -19.36
N ALA A 201 -35.57 12.55 -18.50
CA ALA A 201 -36.97 12.19 -18.43
C ALA A 201 -37.43 12.54 -17.00
N GLU A 202 -38.34 13.50 -16.90
CA GLU A 202 -38.93 13.95 -15.64
C GLU A 202 -39.72 12.81 -14.98
N ALA A 203 -39.15 12.22 -13.93
CA ALA A 203 -39.90 11.47 -12.92
C ALA A 203 -39.72 12.21 -11.59
N GLN A 204 -40.83 12.48 -10.89
CA GLN A 204 -40.87 13.12 -9.57
C GLN A 204 -39.88 12.45 -8.60
N LYS A 205 -38.81 13.16 -8.21
CA LYS A 205 -37.79 12.65 -7.30
C LYS A 205 -38.22 12.82 -5.84
N VAL A 206 -37.96 11.82 -5.00
CA VAL A 206 -38.16 11.88 -3.54
C VAL A 206 -37.02 12.68 -2.91
N PRO A 207 -37.26 13.81 -2.22
CA PRO A 207 -36.22 14.59 -1.55
C PRO A 207 -35.78 13.93 -0.23
N LEU A 208 -34.47 13.82 -0.01
CA LEU A 208 -33.87 13.18 1.17
C LEU A 208 -32.63 13.93 1.69
N LEU A 209 -32.67 14.41 2.93
CA LEU A 209 -31.50 14.89 3.65
C LEU A 209 -30.87 13.76 4.47
N ILE A 210 -29.57 13.53 4.30
CA ILE A 210 -28.78 12.59 5.09
C ILE A 210 -27.77 13.39 5.92
N VAL A 211 -27.85 13.28 7.24
CA VAL A 211 -26.90 13.91 8.17
C VAL A 211 -26.09 12.86 8.91
N TYR A 212 -24.83 13.16 9.23
CA TYR A 212 -23.98 12.24 9.98
C TYR A 212 -23.18 12.91 11.08
N GLY A 213 -23.00 12.17 12.19
CA GLY A 213 -22.10 12.49 13.29
C GLY A 213 -21.07 11.39 13.45
N SER A 214 -19.79 11.69 13.25
CA SER A 214 -18.71 10.71 13.25
C SER A 214 -17.37 11.25 13.72
N ASP A 215 -16.75 10.59 14.72
CA ASP A 215 -15.35 10.84 15.13
C ASP A 215 -14.36 9.86 14.46
N GLY A 216 -14.81 8.64 14.11
CA GLY A 216 -13.99 7.57 13.54
C GLY A 216 -14.24 7.25 12.06
N GLY A 217 -15.14 7.99 11.39
CA GLY A 217 -15.46 7.83 9.97
C GLY A 217 -16.47 6.71 9.62
N ASN A 218 -16.85 5.83 10.57
CA ASN A 218 -17.81 4.75 10.32
C ASN A 218 -19.22 5.28 9.98
N ALA A 219 -19.77 6.19 10.78
CA ALA A 219 -21.05 6.84 10.51
C ALA A 219 -21.04 7.66 9.21
N GLU A 220 -19.92 8.33 8.91
CA GLU A 220 -19.73 9.05 7.64
C GLU A 220 -19.72 8.10 6.44
N GLY A 221 -19.06 6.94 6.57
CA GLY A 221 -19.02 5.90 5.55
C GLY A 221 -20.41 5.34 5.22
N LEU A 222 -21.18 5.00 6.25
CA LEU A 222 -22.57 4.53 6.11
C LEU A 222 -23.49 5.59 5.49
N ALA A 223 -23.40 6.85 5.94
CA ALA A 223 -24.17 7.95 5.38
C ALA A 223 -23.86 8.18 3.89
N LYS A 224 -22.58 8.11 3.50
CA LYS A 224 -22.16 8.20 2.08
C LYS A 224 -22.61 7.00 1.25
N ARG A 225 -22.63 5.80 1.83
CA ARG A 225 -23.19 4.59 1.19
C ARG A 225 -24.68 4.79 0.91
N LEU A 226 -25.44 5.19 1.94
CA LEU A 226 -26.87 5.49 1.83
C LEU A 226 -27.17 6.58 0.79
N ALA A 227 -26.34 7.62 0.69
CA ALA A 227 -26.49 8.70 -0.30
C ALA A 227 -26.31 8.23 -1.76
N LYS A 228 -25.30 7.37 -2.00
CA LYS A 228 -25.06 6.74 -3.31
C LYS A 228 -26.25 5.86 -3.70
N GLU A 229 -26.76 5.13 -2.73
CA GLU A 229 -27.90 4.21 -2.87
C GLU A 229 -29.23 4.93 -3.10
N ALA A 230 -29.48 6.03 -2.40
CA ALA A 230 -30.59 6.96 -2.63
C ALA A 230 -30.58 7.47 -4.08
N LYS A 231 -29.39 7.89 -4.56
CA LYS A 231 -29.23 8.42 -5.93
C LYS A 231 -29.48 7.35 -6.99
N ALA A 232 -29.03 6.12 -6.76
CA ALA A 232 -29.29 4.99 -7.66
C ALA A 232 -30.77 4.60 -7.72
N ARG A 233 -31.51 4.80 -6.62
CA ARG A 233 -32.95 4.54 -6.49
C ARG A 233 -33.83 5.72 -6.93
N GLY A 234 -33.24 6.79 -7.48
CA GLY A 234 -33.99 7.93 -8.03
C GLY A 234 -34.38 9.02 -7.01
N ALA A 235 -33.87 8.95 -5.78
CA ALA A 235 -34.05 10.02 -4.80
C ALA A 235 -33.11 11.20 -5.05
N ASP A 236 -33.62 12.42 -4.86
CA ASP A 236 -32.83 13.64 -4.84
C ASP A 236 -32.30 13.85 -3.41
N ASN A 237 -31.01 13.61 -3.21
CA ASN A 237 -30.44 13.58 -1.86
C ASN A 237 -29.23 14.49 -1.66
N ARG A 238 -29.08 14.96 -0.42
CA ARG A 238 -27.91 15.70 0.06
C ARG A 238 -27.36 15.04 1.32
N CYS A 239 -26.07 14.74 1.33
CA CYS A 239 -25.38 14.11 2.47
C CYS A 239 -24.38 15.10 3.07
N VAL A 240 -24.57 15.47 4.33
CA VAL A 240 -23.79 16.53 4.99
C VAL A 240 -23.45 16.18 6.45
N PRO A 241 -22.36 16.69 7.04
CA PRO A 241 -22.11 16.55 8.47
C PRO A 241 -23.15 17.31 9.29
N MET A 242 -23.47 16.82 10.50
CA MET A 242 -24.51 17.41 11.36
C MET A 242 -24.24 18.87 11.74
N ASP A 243 -22.99 19.28 11.96
CA ASP A 243 -22.60 20.66 12.31
C ASP A 243 -22.82 21.70 11.19
N THR A 244 -23.12 21.24 9.97
CA THR A 244 -23.48 22.09 8.84
C THR A 244 -24.98 22.39 8.73
N VAL A 245 -25.79 21.76 9.59
CA VAL A 245 -27.25 21.92 9.62
C VAL A 245 -27.65 22.60 10.93
N GLU A 246 -28.53 23.59 10.82
CA GLU A 246 -29.12 24.28 11.97
C GLU A 246 -30.58 23.87 12.16
N PRO A 247 -31.11 23.81 13.39
CA PRO A 247 -32.47 23.32 13.66
C PRO A 247 -33.57 23.95 12.76
N PRO A 248 -33.59 25.28 12.49
CA PRO A 248 -34.60 25.86 11.60
C PRO A 248 -34.56 25.33 10.16
N GLN A 249 -33.40 24.85 9.69
CA GLN A 249 -33.24 24.31 8.33
C GLN A 249 -33.91 22.93 8.19
N LEU A 250 -34.10 22.20 9.29
CA LEU A 250 -34.79 20.90 9.27
C LEU A 250 -36.28 21.04 8.95
N LYS A 251 -36.91 22.17 9.27
CA LYS A 251 -38.33 22.44 8.93
C LYS A 251 -38.60 22.47 7.42
N GLY A 252 -37.58 22.75 6.62
CA GLY A 252 -37.68 22.78 5.15
C GLY A 252 -37.58 21.42 4.49
N GLU A 253 -37.27 20.36 5.25
CA GLU A 253 -36.98 19.02 4.72
C GLU A 253 -38.15 18.07 4.91
N LYS A 254 -38.46 17.27 3.88
CA LYS A 254 -39.53 16.27 3.97
C LYS A 254 -39.07 14.97 4.62
N ASN A 255 -37.87 14.49 4.27
CA ASN A 255 -37.31 13.24 4.78
C ASN A 255 -35.88 13.49 5.28
N VAL A 256 -35.60 13.10 6.52
CA VAL A 256 -34.28 13.27 7.16
C VAL A 256 -33.79 11.94 7.73
N VAL A 257 -32.59 11.51 7.35
CA VAL A 257 -31.89 10.39 8.00
C VAL A 257 -30.69 10.89 8.76
N ALA A 258 -30.52 10.43 9.99
CA ALA A 258 -29.32 10.66 10.78
C ALA A 258 -28.55 9.35 11.03
N VAL A 259 -27.25 9.34 10.75
CA VAL A 259 -26.34 8.24 11.14
C VAL A 259 -25.31 8.78 12.14
N VAL A 260 -25.36 8.31 13.39
CA VAL A 260 -24.63 8.95 14.49
C VAL A 260 -23.90 7.92 15.34
N CYS A 261 -22.60 8.10 15.55
CA CYS A 261 -21.86 7.33 16.55
C CYS A 261 -21.93 7.96 17.94
N THR A 262 -21.72 7.14 18.96
CA THR A 262 -21.64 7.59 20.35
C THR A 262 -20.18 7.74 20.79
N ALA A 263 -19.82 8.86 21.40
CA ALA A 263 -18.46 9.14 21.89
C ALA A 263 -18.41 9.08 23.43
N GLY A 264 -17.33 8.53 23.99
CA GLY A 264 -17.09 8.57 25.45
C GLY A 264 -18.27 8.03 26.28
N GLN A 265 -18.70 8.79 27.28
CA GLN A 265 -19.82 8.47 28.18
C GLN A 265 -21.18 8.85 27.57
N GLY A 266 -21.43 8.46 26.32
CA GLY A 266 -22.71 8.73 25.67
C GLY A 266 -22.82 10.12 25.04
N GLU A 267 -21.71 10.80 24.78
CA GLU A 267 -21.66 12.11 24.14
C GLU A 267 -21.87 12.02 22.62
N PHE A 268 -22.29 13.15 22.03
CA PHE A 268 -22.28 13.32 20.58
C PHE A 268 -20.86 13.56 20.05
N PRO A 269 -20.53 13.07 18.85
CA PRO A 269 -19.24 13.27 18.20
C PRO A 269 -19.04 14.75 17.85
N GLY A 270 -17.78 15.17 17.65
CA GLY A 270 -17.41 16.57 17.52
C GLY A 270 -18.21 17.34 16.47
N ASN A 271 -18.42 16.72 15.29
CA ASN A 271 -19.19 17.26 14.17
C ASN A 271 -20.73 17.10 14.31
N ALA A 272 -21.22 16.69 15.48
CA ALA A 272 -22.66 16.61 15.79
C ALA A 272 -23.08 17.46 17.00
N LYS A 273 -22.12 17.91 17.83
CA LYS A 273 -22.39 18.70 19.04
C LYS A 273 -23.20 19.97 18.74
N LYS A 274 -22.86 20.71 17.67
CA LYS A 274 -23.53 21.98 17.31
C LYS A 274 -25.03 21.79 17.05
N LEU A 275 -25.39 20.81 16.21
CA LEU A 275 -26.79 20.54 15.90
C LEU A 275 -27.55 19.98 17.11
N TRP A 276 -26.92 19.09 17.89
CA TRP A 276 -27.51 18.57 19.12
C TRP A 276 -27.84 19.68 20.13
N THR A 277 -26.87 20.55 20.43
CA THR A 277 -27.08 21.71 21.31
C THR A 277 -28.21 22.60 20.78
N GLY A 278 -28.19 22.91 19.47
CA GLY A 278 -29.25 23.71 18.85
C GLY A 278 -30.64 23.07 18.95
N LEU A 279 -30.74 21.74 18.85
CA LEU A 279 -32.01 21.02 19.01
C LEU A 279 -32.51 21.00 20.46
N CYS A 280 -31.61 21.03 21.43
CA CYS A 280 -31.95 21.12 22.87
C CYS A 280 -32.38 22.54 23.27
N GLU A 281 -31.80 23.56 22.67
CA GLU A 281 -32.00 24.98 23.01
C GLU A 281 -33.08 25.68 22.17
N THR A 282 -33.89 24.93 21.41
CA THR A 282 -34.98 25.48 20.60
C THR A 282 -36.00 26.23 21.44
N GLU A 283 -36.50 27.37 20.92
CA GLU A 283 -37.51 28.19 21.58
C GLU A 283 -38.81 27.41 21.89
N PRO A 284 -39.53 27.76 22.97
CA PRO A 284 -40.84 27.16 23.28
C PRO A 284 -41.81 27.33 22.10
N GLY A 285 -42.30 26.22 21.55
CA GLY A 285 -43.19 26.20 20.38
C GLY A 285 -42.50 25.89 19.05
N PHE A 286 -41.18 25.64 19.04
CA PHE A 286 -40.51 25.10 17.86
C PHE A 286 -40.95 23.64 17.61
N THR A 287 -41.59 23.38 16.47
CA THR A 287 -41.97 22.04 16.01
C THR A 287 -41.35 21.69 14.65
N LEU A 288 -41.18 20.40 14.37
CA LEU A 288 -40.73 19.83 13.10
C LEU A 288 -41.89 19.13 12.38
N ASP A 289 -43.09 19.72 12.48
CA ASP A 289 -44.30 19.17 11.88
C ASP A 289 -44.13 19.02 10.36
N GLY A 290 -44.44 17.83 9.83
CA GLY A 290 -44.30 17.51 8.41
C GLY A 290 -42.91 17.01 8.00
N VAL A 291 -41.95 16.93 8.92
CA VAL A 291 -40.65 16.27 8.71
C VAL A 291 -40.78 14.78 9.08
N SER A 292 -40.44 13.89 8.15
CA SER A 292 -40.30 12.46 8.43
C SER A 292 -38.84 12.12 8.71
N PHE A 293 -38.55 11.33 9.75
CA PHE A 293 -37.17 11.05 10.15
C PHE A 293 -36.87 9.58 10.48
N ALA A 294 -35.60 9.22 10.38
CA ALA A 294 -35.07 7.92 10.75
C ALA A 294 -33.64 8.06 11.30
N VAL A 295 -33.29 7.31 12.35
CA VAL A 295 -31.96 7.37 12.98
C VAL A 295 -31.32 5.99 13.03
N PHE A 296 -30.03 5.94 12.69
CA PHE A 296 -29.18 4.77 12.91
C PHE A 296 -28.05 5.14 13.87
N ALA A 297 -28.04 4.48 15.03
CA ALA A 297 -27.10 4.71 16.11
C ALA A 297 -25.97 3.68 16.09
N LEU A 298 -24.73 4.15 16.08
CA LEU A 298 -23.54 3.31 16.23
C LEU A 298 -23.01 3.41 17.66
N GLY A 299 -22.60 2.26 18.20
CA GLY A 299 -21.95 2.17 19.50
C GLY A 299 -21.25 0.83 19.70
N ASP A 300 -20.66 0.67 20.87
CA ASP A 300 -19.96 -0.54 21.28
C ASP A 300 -20.43 -0.89 22.70
N ARG A 301 -21.05 -2.07 22.87
CA ARG A 301 -21.58 -2.50 24.18
C ARG A 301 -20.51 -2.75 25.25
N HIS A 302 -19.25 -2.95 24.85
CA HIS A 302 -18.12 -3.17 25.76
C HIS A 302 -17.29 -1.89 26.01
N TYR A 303 -17.58 -0.80 25.30
CA TYR A 303 -16.82 0.45 25.41
C TYR A 303 -16.99 1.13 26.78
N TRP A 304 -18.13 0.93 27.46
CA TRP A 304 -18.35 1.41 28.82
C TRP A 304 -19.11 0.38 29.68
N PRO A 305 -18.81 0.22 30.99
CA PRO A 305 -19.39 -0.84 31.82
C PRO A 305 -20.90 -0.75 32.04
N ASP A 306 -21.48 0.43 31.83
CA ASP A 306 -22.89 0.70 32.08
C ASP A 306 -23.68 0.70 30.74
N PRO A 307 -24.62 -0.24 30.54
CA PRO A 307 -25.37 -0.39 29.30
C PRO A 307 -26.19 0.85 28.88
N GLN A 308 -26.47 1.78 29.80
CA GLN A 308 -27.23 2.98 29.47
C GLN A 308 -26.52 3.91 28.48
N TYR A 309 -25.19 3.83 28.37
CA TYR A 309 -24.39 4.66 27.45
C TYR A 309 -24.26 4.05 26.05
N PHE A 310 -24.68 2.79 25.85
CA PHE A 310 -24.61 2.12 24.56
C PHE A 310 -25.56 2.78 23.55
N CYS A 311 -25.01 3.21 22.41
CA CYS A 311 -25.73 3.93 21.34
C CYS A 311 -26.48 5.20 21.82
N LYS A 312 -26.09 5.76 22.96
CA LYS A 312 -26.85 6.81 23.65
C LYS A 312 -27.05 8.07 22.79
N ALA A 313 -26.04 8.54 22.06
CA ALA A 313 -26.16 9.75 21.24
C ALA A 313 -27.23 9.60 20.13
N GLY A 314 -27.27 8.46 19.44
CA GLY A 314 -28.30 8.20 18.43
C GLY A 314 -29.70 8.00 19.01
N ARG A 315 -29.81 7.38 20.20
CA ARG A 315 -31.09 7.22 20.91
C ARG A 315 -31.66 8.54 21.43
N ASP A 316 -30.80 9.39 21.97
CA ASP A 316 -31.15 10.73 22.44
C ASP A 316 -31.61 11.62 21.28
N LEU A 317 -30.93 11.53 20.13
CA LEU A 317 -31.33 12.24 18.92
C LEU A 317 -32.71 11.79 18.41
N ASP A 318 -32.92 10.47 18.31
CA ASP A 318 -34.18 9.88 17.87
C ASP A 318 -35.36 10.33 18.75
N SER A 319 -35.17 10.29 20.08
CA SER A 319 -36.18 10.73 21.05
C SER A 319 -36.46 12.23 20.97
N ARG A 320 -35.42 13.04 20.76
CA ARG A 320 -35.57 14.50 20.66
C ARG A 320 -36.32 14.92 19.40
N LEU A 321 -36.04 14.30 18.25
CA LEU A 321 -36.73 14.59 17.00
C LEU A 321 -38.23 14.26 17.09
N GLU A 322 -38.59 13.14 17.71
CA GLU A 322 -39.98 12.77 18.00
C GLU A 322 -40.66 13.79 18.93
N HIS A 323 -39.98 14.21 20.01
CA HIS A 323 -40.51 15.20 20.95
C HIS A 323 -40.74 16.58 20.31
N LEU A 324 -39.96 16.92 19.29
CA LEU A 324 -40.14 18.14 18.50
C LEU A 324 -41.24 18.02 17.42
N GLY A 325 -41.98 16.91 17.34
CA GLY A 325 -43.13 16.76 16.43
C GLY A 325 -42.80 16.17 15.05
N ALA A 326 -41.57 15.70 14.82
CA ALA A 326 -41.23 14.98 13.59
C ALA A 326 -41.83 13.57 13.59
N HIS A 327 -42.22 13.07 12.41
CA HIS A 327 -42.81 11.74 12.25
C HIS A 327 -41.73 10.67 12.07
N ARG A 328 -41.59 9.74 13.03
CA ARG A 328 -40.63 8.62 12.94
C ARG A 328 -41.04 7.63 11.85
N LEU A 329 -40.15 7.38 10.87
CA LEU A 329 -40.37 6.44 9.77
C LEU A 329 -40.14 4.98 10.17
N LEU A 330 -39.07 4.72 10.93
CA LEU A 330 -38.80 3.41 11.52
C LEU A 330 -38.10 3.55 12.89
N PRO A 331 -38.14 2.52 13.74
CA PRO A 331 -37.42 2.50 15.01
C PRO A 331 -35.92 2.79 14.83
N CYS A 332 -35.31 3.44 15.82
CA CYS A 332 -33.87 3.71 15.81
C CYS A 332 -33.07 2.42 15.61
N GLY A 333 -32.27 2.37 14.54
CA GLY A 333 -31.41 1.24 14.23
C GLY A 333 -30.20 1.21 15.14
N ILE A 334 -29.76 0.03 15.53
CA ILE A 334 -28.64 -0.17 16.46
C ILE A 334 -27.54 -0.94 15.75
N GLY A 335 -26.38 -0.32 15.59
CA GLY A 335 -25.16 -0.96 15.11
C GLY A 335 -24.16 -1.13 16.25
N ASP A 336 -23.77 -2.37 16.53
CA ASP A 336 -22.86 -2.72 17.62
C ASP A 336 -21.51 -3.20 17.10
N ASP A 337 -20.41 -2.57 17.52
CA ASP A 337 -19.06 -2.99 17.14
C ASP A 337 -18.65 -4.37 17.66
N GLN A 338 -19.45 -4.97 18.56
CA GLN A 338 -19.19 -6.27 19.18
C GLN A 338 -19.98 -7.42 18.54
N ASP A 339 -20.84 -7.15 17.55
CA ASP A 339 -21.55 -8.18 16.79
C ASP A 339 -20.63 -8.87 15.75
N THR A 340 -21.10 -9.96 15.14
CA THR A 340 -20.25 -10.86 14.33
C THR A 340 -19.71 -10.17 13.08
N ASP A 341 -20.54 -9.32 12.45
CA ASP A 341 -20.14 -8.38 11.38
C ASP A 341 -20.18 -6.92 11.86
N LYS A 342 -19.98 -6.70 13.18
CA LYS A 342 -20.05 -5.38 13.81
C LYS A 342 -21.39 -4.67 13.53
N TYR A 343 -21.35 -3.36 13.32
CA TYR A 343 -22.52 -2.55 12.99
C TYR A 343 -23.24 -2.97 11.70
N GLU A 344 -22.63 -3.78 10.83
CA GLU A 344 -23.27 -4.25 9.59
C GLU A 344 -24.42 -5.23 9.87
N ASP A 345 -24.38 -5.99 10.97
CA ASP A 345 -25.47 -6.89 11.36
C ASP A 345 -26.77 -6.12 11.67
N GLY A 346 -26.66 -4.99 12.35
CA GLY A 346 -27.76 -4.08 12.62
C GLY A 346 -28.19 -3.29 11.38
N TRP A 347 -27.21 -2.85 10.58
CA TRP A 347 -27.45 -2.08 9.38
C TRP A 347 -28.19 -2.90 8.31
N GLY A 348 -27.77 -4.15 8.08
CA GLY A 348 -28.36 -5.04 7.08
C GLY A 348 -29.83 -5.40 7.34
N LYS A 349 -30.30 -5.24 8.58
CA LYS A 349 -31.73 -5.38 8.95
C LYS A 349 -32.50 -4.08 8.76
N TRP A 350 -31.88 -2.96 9.12
CA TRP A 350 -32.52 -1.65 9.17
C TRP A 350 -32.64 -0.97 7.79
N GLU A 351 -31.60 -1.05 6.96
CA GLU A 351 -31.56 -0.37 5.65
C GLU A 351 -32.65 -0.84 4.67
N PRO A 352 -32.94 -2.16 4.52
CA PRO A 352 -34.01 -2.61 3.64
C PRO A 352 -35.39 -2.10 4.05
N GLU A 353 -35.66 -2.04 5.37
CA GLU A 353 -36.91 -1.51 5.91
C GLU A 353 -37.00 0.00 5.68
N PHE A 354 -35.89 0.72 5.85
CA PHE A 354 -35.82 2.14 5.55
C PHE A 354 -36.19 2.44 4.09
N TRP A 355 -35.65 1.71 3.11
CA TRP A 355 -36.00 1.91 1.70
C TRP A 355 -37.48 1.63 1.40
N LYS A 356 -38.06 0.63 2.07
CA LYS A 356 -39.48 0.28 1.96
C LYS A 356 -40.37 1.41 2.47
N THR A 357 -39.99 2.08 3.57
CA THR A 357 -40.76 3.21 4.11
C THR A 357 -40.77 4.44 3.21
N LEU A 358 -39.73 4.64 2.39
CA LEU A 358 -39.66 5.71 1.40
C LEU A 358 -40.30 5.38 0.04
N GLY A 359 -40.83 4.16 -0.13
CA GLY A 359 -41.39 3.71 -1.42
C GLY A 359 -40.35 3.56 -2.54
N LEU A 360 -39.09 3.32 -2.17
CA LEU A 360 -37.94 3.18 -3.07
C LEU A 360 -37.39 1.74 -3.06
N ASP A 361 -38.27 0.76 -2.90
CA ASP A 361 -37.95 -0.67 -2.78
C ASP A 361 -37.58 -1.33 -4.13
N ARG A 362 -37.85 -0.68 -5.26
CA ARG A 362 -37.63 -1.25 -6.61
C ARG A 362 -36.66 -0.41 -7.44
N VAL A 363 -35.55 -1.03 -7.85
CA VAL A 363 -34.63 -0.49 -8.86
C VAL A 363 -35.23 -0.74 -10.26
N GLY A 364 -35.21 0.26 -11.13
CA GLY A 364 -35.85 0.20 -12.45
C GLY A 364 -35.38 -0.96 -13.35
N ALA A 365 -36.35 -1.83 -13.69
CA ALA A 365 -36.43 -2.78 -14.81
C ALA A 365 -35.13 -3.34 -15.42
N VAL A 366 -34.66 -4.46 -14.88
CA VAL A 366 -34.25 -5.66 -15.64
C VAL A 366 -34.88 -6.86 -14.91
N GLU A 367 -35.33 -7.85 -15.68
CA GLU A 367 -36.13 -9.01 -15.27
C GLU A 367 -35.53 -9.83 -14.11
N GLN A 368 -36.41 -10.55 -13.42
CA GLN A 368 -36.18 -11.36 -12.23
C GLN A 368 -35.02 -12.35 -12.38
N GLU A 369 -33.94 -12.14 -11.61
CA GLU A 369 -33.15 -13.22 -11.03
C GLU A 369 -32.97 -12.93 -9.54
N GLU A 370 -32.84 -14.01 -8.78
CA GLU A 370 -32.88 -14.17 -7.33
C GLU A 370 -32.24 -13.02 -6.54
N ALA A 371 -32.80 -12.72 -5.36
CA ALA A 371 -32.28 -11.71 -4.43
C ALA A 371 -30.74 -11.79 -4.33
N VAL A 372 -30.05 -10.89 -5.04
CA VAL A 372 -28.60 -10.91 -5.14
C VAL A 372 -28.05 -10.56 -3.77
N ASP A 373 -27.43 -11.55 -3.12
CA ASP A 373 -26.59 -11.34 -1.94
C ASP A 373 -25.54 -10.29 -2.29
N THR A 374 -25.67 -9.09 -1.72
CA THR A 374 -24.76 -7.97 -1.96
C THR A 374 -23.43 -8.12 -1.21
N ARG A 375 -23.23 -9.22 -0.46
CA ARG A 375 -21.97 -9.51 0.21
C ARG A 375 -20.92 -9.93 -0.83
N HIS A 376 -19.73 -9.34 -0.75
CA HIS A 376 -18.60 -9.91 -1.48
C HIS A 376 -18.34 -11.34 -0.99
N PRO A 377 -18.18 -12.31 -1.91
CA PRO A 377 -17.88 -13.67 -1.50
C PRO A 377 -16.55 -13.71 -0.73
N THR A 378 -16.50 -14.55 0.29
CA THR A 378 -15.28 -14.81 1.07
C THR A 378 -14.20 -15.40 0.18
N ASP A 379 -12.94 -15.24 0.60
CA ASP A 379 -11.81 -15.86 -0.10
C ASP A 379 -11.98 -17.41 -0.18
N GLU A 380 -12.70 -18.07 0.74
CA GLU A 380 -13.02 -19.51 0.65
C GLU A 380 -14.08 -19.82 -0.41
N GLU A 381 -15.18 -19.07 -0.45
CA GLU A 381 -16.24 -19.20 -1.47
C GLU A 381 -15.66 -18.97 -2.88
N ILE A 382 -14.80 -17.95 -3.04
CA ILE A 382 -14.12 -17.65 -4.30
C ILE A 382 -13.23 -18.83 -4.74
N LYS A 383 -12.48 -19.46 -3.82
CA LYS A 383 -11.64 -20.61 -4.14
C LYS A 383 -12.47 -21.77 -4.67
N ILE A 384 -13.58 -22.09 -4.02
CA ILE A 384 -14.50 -23.16 -4.43
C ILE A 384 -15.11 -22.84 -5.80
N ALA A 385 -15.64 -21.62 -5.97
CA ALA A 385 -16.26 -21.17 -7.22
C ALA A 385 -15.27 -21.10 -8.39
N SER A 386 -13.97 -20.92 -8.11
CA SER A 386 -12.94 -20.77 -9.14
C SER A 386 -12.65 -22.04 -9.95
N ARG A 387 -13.18 -23.21 -9.58
CA ARG A 387 -12.90 -24.49 -10.26
C ARG A 387 -11.40 -24.76 -10.40
N TYR A 388 -10.73 -24.88 -9.26
CA TYR A 388 -9.28 -25.09 -9.17
C TYR A 388 -8.48 -23.96 -9.82
N LEU A 389 -8.82 -22.72 -9.44
CA LEU A 389 -8.11 -21.49 -9.79
C LEU A 389 -8.30 -21.00 -11.23
N ARG A 390 -9.30 -21.50 -11.97
CA ARG A 390 -9.65 -20.93 -13.29
C ARG A 390 -10.36 -19.59 -13.15
N GLY A 391 -11.44 -19.57 -12.36
CA GLY A 391 -12.34 -18.43 -12.22
C GLY A 391 -12.86 -17.96 -13.59
N SER A 392 -12.97 -16.64 -13.73
CA SER A 392 -13.21 -15.95 -15.00
C SER A 392 -11.92 -15.39 -15.63
N LEU A 393 -10.74 -15.76 -15.11
CA LEU A 393 -9.48 -15.10 -15.46
C LEU A 393 -9.15 -15.11 -16.95
N LYS A 394 -9.49 -16.18 -17.68
CA LYS A 394 -9.23 -16.26 -19.12
C LYS A 394 -9.95 -15.12 -19.85
N ASP A 395 -11.26 -15.02 -19.66
CA ASP A 395 -12.11 -14.00 -20.28
C ASP A 395 -11.78 -12.60 -19.76
N THR A 396 -11.58 -12.48 -18.44
CA THR A 396 -11.20 -11.22 -17.80
C THR A 396 -9.88 -10.66 -18.35
N LEU A 397 -8.88 -11.50 -18.62
CA LEU A 397 -7.59 -11.04 -19.14
C LEU A 397 -7.67 -10.67 -20.63
N ASP A 398 -8.63 -11.24 -21.37
CA ASP A 398 -8.88 -10.90 -22.78
C ASP A 398 -9.71 -9.61 -22.93
N ASP A 399 -10.50 -9.25 -21.91
CA ASP A 399 -11.18 -7.95 -21.85
C ASP A 399 -10.21 -6.79 -21.54
N VAL A 400 -9.96 -5.94 -22.53
CA VAL A 400 -9.08 -4.76 -22.42
C VAL A 400 -9.84 -3.44 -22.20
N SER A 401 -11.15 -3.49 -21.92
CA SER A 401 -11.99 -2.30 -21.70
C SER A 401 -11.62 -1.49 -20.46
N THR A 402 -10.98 -2.13 -19.47
CA THR A 402 -10.44 -1.52 -18.25
C THR A 402 -9.07 -2.11 -17.90
N GLY A 403 -8.22 -1.30 -17.24
CA GLY A 403 -6.96 -1.76 -16.67
C GLY A 403 -7.12 -2.67 -15.43
N CYS A 404 -8.31 -2.77 -14.85
CA CYS A 404 -8.55 -3.62 -13.68
C CYS A 404 -9.12 -5.01 -14.03
N ILE A 405 -9.22 -5.86 -13.00
CA ILE A 405 -9.93 -7.13 -13.01
C ILE A 405 -11.00 -7.17 -11.91
N PRO A 406 -12.06 -7.99 -12.07
CA PRO A 406 -13.09 -8.18 -11.05
C PRO A 406 -12.52 -8.61 -9.70
N TYR A 407 -13.26 -8.31 -8.63
CA TYR A 407 -12.79 -8.52 -7.25
C TYR A 407 -12.37 -9.97 -6.98
N GLU A 408 -13.16 -10.93 -7.42
CA GLU A 408 -12.95 -12.37 -7.29
C GLU A 408 -11.65 -12.78 -7.99
N ASP A 409 -11.46 -12.30 -9.21
CA ASP A 409 -10.25 -12.53 -10.01
C ASP A 409 -9.01 -11.89 -9.35
N THR A 410 -9.13 -10.78 -8.62
CA THR A 410 -8.01 -10.26 -7.81
C THR A 410 -7.57 -11.22 -6.70
N LYS A 411 -8.41 -12.17 -6.30
CA LYS A 411 -8.05 -13.23 -5.33
C LYS A 411 -7.45 -14.43 -6.05
N VAL A 412 -8.09 -14.90 -7.13
CA VAL A 412 -7.66 -16.08 -7.89
C VAL A 412 -6.31 -15.85 -8.57
N ILE A 413 -6.10 -14.68 -9.18
CA ILE A 413 -4.85 -14.38 -9.91
C ILE A 413 -3.61 -14.41 -9.00
N LYS A 414 -3.79 -14.24 -7.68
CA LYS A 414 -2.69 -14.36 -6.70
C LYS A 414 -2.13 -15.79 -6.66
N PHE A 415 -2.92 -16.83 -6.89
CA PHE A 415 -2.38 -18.19 -6.95
C PHE A 415 -1.48 -18.41 -8.17
N HIS A 416 -1.59 -17.55 -9.18
CA HIS A 416 -0.73 -17.49 -10.36
C HIS A 416 0.43 -16.50 -10.17
N GLY A 417 0.72 -16.10 -8.93
CA GLY A 417 1.87 -15.26 -8.59
C GLY A 417 1.72 -13.77 -8.89
N ILE A 418 0.53 -13.32 -9.30
CA ILE A 418 0.30 -11.97 -9.78
C ILE A 418 -0.57 -11.19 -8.78
N TYR A 419 -0.27 -9.90 -8.58
CA TYR A 419 -1.09 -8.97 -7.82
C TYR A 419 -1.49 -7.80 -8.71
N GLN A 420 -2.78 -7.48 -8.75
CA GLN A 420 -3.21 -6.15 -9.19
C GLN A 420 -2.72 -5.11 -8.19
N GLN A 421 -2.15 -4.04 -8.73
CA GLN A 421 -1.67 -2.86 -8.03
C GLN A 421 -2.20 -1.61 -8.74
N ASP A 422 -1.97 -0.46 -8.14
CA ASP A 422 -2.13 0.83 -8.80
C ASP A 422 -1.11 1.83 -8.27
N HIS A 423 -0.81 2.85 -9.05
CA HIS A 423 0.08 3.92 -8.61
C HIS A 423 -0.63 4.84 -7.63
N ARG A 424 -0.40 4.65 -6.33
CA ARG A 424 -1.19 5.30 -5.28
C ARG A 424 -1.10 6.82 -5.28
N GLU A 425 0.03 7.38 -5.68
CA GLU A 425 0.25 8.83 -5.75
C GLU A 425 -0.54 9.48 -6.90
N MET A 426 -0.88 8.72 -7.96
CA MET A 426 -1.67 9.23 -9.08
C MET A 426 -3.19 9.17 -8.82
N ARG A 427 -3.64 8.56 -7.72
CA ARG A 427 -5.08 8.33 -7.47
C ARG A 427 -5.88 9.63 -7.46
N SER A 428 -5.40 10.65 -6.77
CA SER A 428 -6.10 11.94 -6.63
C SER A 428 -6.23 12.65 -7.99
N GLU A 429 -5.12 12.73 -8.73
CA GLU A 429 -5.08 13.35 -10.05
C GLU A 429 -5.98 12.63 -11.06
N ARG A 430 -5.90 11.29 -11.13
CA ARG A 430 -6.72 10.49 -12.04
C ARG A 430 -8.20 10.52 -11.69
N ALA A 431 -8.54 10.51 -10.39
CA ALA A 431 -9.92 10.67 -9.93
C ALA A 431 -10.50 12.04 -10.34
N LYS A 432 -9.73 13.13 -10.24
CA LYS A 432 -10.14 14.47 -10.71
C LYS A 432 -10.42 14.50 -12.21
N LEU A 433 -9.67 13.73 -12.99
CA LEU A 433 -9.86 13.59 -14.44
C LEU A 433 -11.00 12.63 -14.84
N GLY A 434 -11.64 11.96 -13.88
CA GLY A 434 -12.70 10.98 -14.15
C GLY A 434 -12.20 9.71 -14.85
N ILE A 435 -10.89 9.46 -14.84
CA ILE A 435 -10.27 8.27 -15.44
C ILE A 435 -9.96 7.24 -14.35
N GLU A 436 -9.94 5.96 -14.74
CA GLU A 436 -9.63 4.87 -13.82
C GLU A 436 -8.27 5.04 -13.15
N LYS A 437 -8.03 4.37 -12.02
CA LYS A 437 -6.72 4.37 -11.36
C LYS A 437 -5.64 3.88 -12.34
N ALA A 438 -4.39 4.27 -12.11
CA ALA A 438 -3.25 3.78 -12.90
C ALA A 438 -2.96 2.33 -12.52
N PHE A 439 -3.83 1.40 -12.95
CA PHE A 439 -3.73 -0.01 -12.66
C PHE A 439 -2.50 -0.61 -13.35
N SER A 440 -1.83 -1.48 -12.61
CA SER A 440 -0.74 -2.30 -13.09
C SER A 440 -0.73 -3.59 -12.28
N PHE A 441 0.21 -4.47 -12.60
CA PHE A 441 0.33 -5.76 -11.98
C PHE A 441 1.79 -5.97 -11.57
N MET A 442 1.96 -6.63 -10.45
CA MET A 442 3.24 -7.22 -10.06
C MET A 442 3.18 -8.72 -10.27
N ALA A 443 4.16 -9.26 -10.98
CA ALA A 443 4.39 -10.69 -11.09
C ALA A 443 5.58 -11.07 -10.21
N ARG A 444 5.42 -12.14 -9.43
CA ARG A 444 6.48 -12.71 -8.58
C ARG A 444 6.86 -14.08 -9.09
N VAL A 445 8.16 -14.30 -9.28
CA VAL A 445 8.69 -15.58 -9.76
C VAL A 445 8.75 -16.60 -8.62
N ARG A 446 8.59 -17.89 -8.92
CA ARG A 446 8.94 -18.98 -8.01
C ARG A 446 10.37 -19.42 -8.33
N LEU A 447 11.25 -19.36 -7.33
CA LEU A 447 12.69 -19.54 -7.50
C LEU A 447 13.29 -20.25 -6.26
N PRO A 448 13.12 -21.58 -6.14
CA PRO A 448 13.53 -22.32 -4.94
C PRO A 448 15.01 -22.11 -4.62
N GLY A 449 15.33 -21.77 -3.37
CA GLY A 449 16.70 -21.48 -2.93
C GLY A 449 17.35 -20.22 -3.56
N GLY A 450 16.59 -19.44 -4.32
CA GLY A 450 17.08 -18.23 -4.99
C GLY A 450 18.00 -18.46 -6.18
N LEU A 451 18.11 -19.69 -6.67
CA LEU A 451 19.01 -20.05 -7.76
C LEU A 451 18.47 -19.53 -9.10
N CYS A 452 19.24 -18.69 -9.78
CA CYS A 452 18.91 -18.14 -11.10
C CYS A 452 20.09 -18.35 -12.04
N GLU A 453 19.85 -18.93 -13.21
CA GLU A 453 20.87 -19.07 -14.24
C GLU A 453 21.08 -17.73 -15.00
N PRO A 454 22.25 -17.49 -15.61
CA PRO A 454 22.52 -16.22 -16.28
C PRO A 454 21.52 -15.88 -17.40
N HIS A 455 21.10 -16.87 -18.18
CA HIS A 455 20.09 -16.67 -19.22
C HIS A 455 18.70 -16.31 -18.63
N GLN A 456 18.37 -16.84 -17.45
CA GLN A 456 17.14 -16.51 -16.73
C GLN A 456 17.17 -15.07 -16.23
N TRP A 457 18.32 -14.61 -15.72
CA TRP A 457 18.50 -13.21 -15.35
C TRP A 457 18.28 -12.28 -16.54
N LEU A 458 18.91 -12.57 -17.69
CA LEU A 458 18.75 -11.79 -18.92
C LEU A 458 17.28 -11.72 -19.36
N ALA A 459 16.54 -12.83 -19.28
CA ALA A 459 15.11 -12.83 -19.58
C ALA A 459 14.30 -11.96 -18.61
N MET A 460 14.57 -12.01 -17.30
CA MET A 460 13.86 -11.14 -16.33
C MET A 460 14.21 -9.66 -16.52
N ASP A 461 15.48 -9.38 -16.83
CA ASP A 461 15.94 -8.04 -17.18
C ASP A 461 15.18 -7.49 -18.39
N GLU A 462 15.09 -8.27 -19.47
CA GLU A 462 14.35 -7.91 -20.69
C GLU A 462 12.85 -7.70 -20.41
N LEU A 463 12.19 -8.65 -19.76
CA LEU A 463 10.76 -8.55 -19.44
C LEU A 463 10.45 -7.35 -18.54
N SER A 464 11.30 -7.06 -17.56
CA SER A 464 11.14 -5.88 -16.70
C SER A 464 11.28 -4.57 -17.49
N SER A 465 12.16 -4.55 -18.50
CA SER A 465 12.44 -3.36 -19.31
C SER A 465 11.35 -3.12 -20.35
N GLN A 466 10.88 -4.17 -21.02
CA GLN A 466 9.91 -4.02 -22.11
C GLN A 466 8.46 -3.89 -21.61
N TYR A 467 8.12 -4.59 -20.52
CA TYR A 467 6.73 -4.74 -20.11
C TYR A 467 6.46 -4.32 -18.67
N GLY A 468 7.49 -4.04 -17.87
CA GLY A 468 7.39 -3.57 -16.50
C GLY A 468 7.75 -2.10 -16.37
N ASN A 469 8.27 -1.73 -15.20
CA ASN A 469 8.74 -0.39 -14.87
C ASN A 469 10.28 -0.25 -14.94
N GLU A 470 10.93 -1.06 -15.77
CA GLU A 470 12.38 -1.09 -15.96
C GLU A 470 13.20 -1.45 -14.71
N THR A 471 12.58 -1.99 -13.66
CA THR A 471 13.29 -2.42 -12.44
C THR A 471 13.02 -3.88 -12.11
N LEU A 472 13.99 -4.51 -11.44
CA LEU A 472 13.79 -5.79 -10.76
C LEU A 472 13.88 -5.57 -9.25
N LYS A 473 13.03 -6.28 -8.50
CA LYS A 473 13.08 -6.28 -7.03
C LYS A 473 13.47 -7.65 -6.52
N VAL A 474 14.66 -7.78 -5.95
CA VAL A 474 15.07 -8.94 -5.16
C VAL A 474 14.33 -8.89 -3.82
N THR A 475 13.70 -9.99 -3.42
CA THR A 475 12.80 -10.02 -2.26
C THR A 475 13.43 -10.69 -1.05
N THR A 476 12.80 -10.47 0.11
CA THR A 476 13.13 -11.18 1.37
C THR A 476 12.86 -12.70 1.32
N ARG A 477 12.44 -13.23 0.18
CA ARG A 477 12.23 -14.66 -0.05
C ARG A 477 12.94 -15.18 -1.31
N GLN A 478 14.11 -14.62 -1.62
CA GLN A 478 15.00 -15.13 -2.66
C GLN A 478 14.34 -15.26 -4.04
N THR A 479 13.60 -14.23 -4.44
CA THR A 479 12.95 -14.22 -5.76
C THR A 479 12.79 -12.80 -6.28
N PHE A 480 12.47 -12.67 -7.57
CA PHE A 480 12.15 -11.44 -8.27
C PHE A 480 10.70 -11.00 -8.06
N GLN A 481 10.48 -9.69 -8.05
CA GLN A 481 9.21 -9.08 -8.43
C GLN A 481 9.45 -8.15 -9.62
N LEU A 482 8.59 -8.28 -10.63
CA LEU A 482 8.48 -7.35 -11.75
C LEU A 482 7.24 -6.50 -11.49
N HIS A 483 7.41 -5.18 -11.41
CA HIS A 483 6.32 -4.24 -11.18
C HIS A 483 5.95 -3.49 -12.47
N GLY A 484 4.77 -2.88 -12.49
CA GLY A 484 4.36 -2.00 -13.59
C GLY A 484 3.82 -2.73 -14.82
N ILE A 485 3.56 -4.03 -14.73
CA ILE A 485 3.03 -4.79 -15.87
C ILE A 485 1.58 -4.39 -16.11
N ILE A 486 1.26 -3.90 -17.30
CA ILE A 486 -0.14 -3.57 -17.64
C ILE A 486 -0.92 -4.83 -18.04
N LYS A 487 -2.24 -4.83 -17.84
CA LYS A 487 -3.14 -5.98 -18.04
C LYS A 487 -2.88 -6.74 -19.35
N ARG A 488 -2.86 -6.00 -20.47
CA ARG A 488 -2.65 -6.54 -21.83
C ARG A 488 -1.32 -7.28 -22.03
N ASN A 489 -0.31 -7.01 -21.21
CA ASN A 489 1.02 -7.62 -21.31
C ASN A 489 1.21 -8.82 -20.36
N LEU A 490 0.25 -9.11 -19.48
CA LEU A 490 0.40 -10.16 -18.46
C LEU A 490 0.68 -11.54 -19.05
N LYS A 491 -0.11 -11.98 -20.04
CA LYS A 491 0.09 -13.27 -20.72
C LYS A 491 1.47 -13.32 -21.38
N THR A 492 1.89 -12.23 -22.05
CA THR A 492 3.22 -12.12 -22.68
C THR A 492 4.36 -12.27 -21.66
N VAL A 493 4.27 -11.59 -20.52
CA VAL A 493 5.30 -11.68 -19.46
C VAL A 493 5.37 -13.10 -18.89
N VAL A 494 4.22 -13.73 -18.61
CA VAL A 494 4.19 -15.11 -18.11
C VAL A 494 4.77 -16.10 -19.13
N ARG A 495 4.45 -15.95 -20.42
CA ARG A 495 5.05 -16.75 -21.50
C ARG A 495 6.56 -16.52 -21.62
N GLY A 496 7.02 -15.28 -21.43
CA GLY A 496 8.43 -14.95 -21.39
C GLY A 496 9.17 -15.65 -20.25
N MET A 497 8.57 -15.69 -19.05
CA MET A 497 9.09 -16.47 -17.92
C MET A 497 9.18 -17.96 -18.29
N ALA A 498 8.11 -18.53 -18.86
CA ALA A 498 8.07 -19.94 -19.24
C ALA A 498 9.14 -20.30 -20.29
N LYS A 499 9.37 -19.43 -21.29
CA LYS A 499 10.45 -19.59 -22.29
C LYS A 499 11.85 -19.61 -21.65
N ALA A 500 12.02 -18.91 -20.53
CA ALA A 500 13.24 -18.93 -19.73
C ALA A 500 13.25 -20.02 -18.64
N CYS A 501 12.37 -21.04 -18.75
CA CYS A 501 12.26 -22.12 -17.78
C CYS A 501 11.95 -21.62 -16.34
N MET A 502 11.17 -20.54 -16.21
CA MET A 502 10.69 -19.99 -14.95
C MET A 502 9.16 -19.90 -14.93
N ASP A 503 8.60 -19.88 -13.73
CA ASP A 503 7.17 -19.74 -13.52
C ASP A 503 6.85 -18.80 -12.35
N CYS A 504 5.60 -18.39 -12.26
CA CYS A 504 5.07 -17.63 -11.13
C CYS A 504 3.95 -18.38 -10.39
N ILE A 505 3.73 -19.66 -10.69
CA ILE A 505 2.70 -20.46 -10.01
C ILE A 505 3.01 -20.53 -8.51
N ALA A 506 1.97 -20.40 -7.68
CA ALA A 506 2.06 -20.44 -6.22
C ALA A 506 3.03 -19.42 -5.57
N ALA A 507 3.59 -18.46 -6.31
CA ALA A 507 4.43 -17.43 -5.72
C ALA A 507 3.64 -16.51 -4.75
N CYS A 508 2.32 -16.45 -4.93
CA CYS A 508 1.36 -15.69 -4.15
C CYS A 508 0.12 -16.59 -3.81
N GLY A 509 -0.96 -16.06 -3.23
CA GLY A 509 -2.15 -16.86 -2.86
C GLY A 509 -2.08 -17.60 -1.51
N ASP A 510 -3.08 -18.44 -1.23
CA ASP A 510 -3.21 -19.30 -0.03
C ASP A 510 -2.70 -20.71 -0.30
N VAL A 511 -1.40 -20.75 -0.57
CA VAL A 511 -0.64 -21.91 -1.05
C VAL A 511 0.78 -21.79 -0.50
N ASN A 512 1.60 -22.84 -0.66
CA ASN A 512 3.01 -22.75 -0.33
C ASN A 512 3.69 -21.68 -1.19
N ARG A 513 4.45 -20.78 -0.55
CA ARG A 513 5.26 -19.76 -1.22
C ARG A 513 6.62 -20.32 -1.59
N ASN A 514 7.45 -19.51 -2.26
CA ASN A 514 8.83 -19.86 -2.57
C ASN A 514 9.56 -20.50 -1.39
N VAL A 515 10.14 -21.69 -1.56
CA VAL A 515 10.96 -22.35 -0.54
C VAL A 515 12.33 -21.72 -0.56
N ILE A 516 12.74 -21.15 0.58
CA ILE A 516 14.02 -20.45 0.70
C ILE A 516 15.06 -21.36 1.34
N CYS A 517 16.33 -21.18 0.97
CA CYS A 517 17.46 -21.96 1.48
C CYS A 517 18.69 -21.08 1.67
N THR A 518 19.51 -21.29 2.71
CA THR A 518 20.72 -20.48 2.95
C THR A 518 21.52 -20.21 1.68
N SER A 519 21.70 -18.92 1.36
CA SER A 519 22.29 -18.45 0.10
C SER A 519 23.80 -18.51 0.08
N THR A 520 24.45 -18.52 1.25
CA THR A 520 25.89 -18.40 1.40
C THR A 520 26.61 -19.71 1.05
N PRO A 521 27.37 -19.78 -0.06
CA PRO A 521 28.22 -20.94 -0.34
C PRO A 521 29.39 -20.99 0.64
N GLY A 522 29.86 -22.19 1.00
CA GLY A 522 31.00 -22.37 1.90
C GLY A 522 30.66 -22.39 3.40
N VAL A 523 29.38 -22.30 3.76
CA VAL A 523 28.90 -22.52 5.14
C VAL A 523 29.11 -23.96 5.62
N CYS A 524 29.20 -24.89 4.68
CA CYS A 524 29.55 -26.29 4.87
C CYS A 524 30.28 -26.80 3.60
N PRO A 525 30.83 -28.04 3.61
CA PRO A 525 31.46 -28.61 2.42
C PRO A 525 30.55 -28.55 1.18
N ALA A 526 31.14 -28.26 0.02
CA ALA A 526 30.37 -27.97 -1.19
C ALA A 526 29.37 -29.07 -1.57
N HIS A 527 29.74 -30.35 -1.44
CA HIS A 527 28.85 -31.48 -1.76
C HIS A 527 27.58 -31.48 -0.90
N THR A 528 27.72 -31.25 0.40
CA THR A 528 26.60 -31.16 1.35
C THR A 528 25.77 -29.90 1.12
N TYR A 529 26.42 -28.76 0.83
CA TYR A 529 25.71 -27.53 0.48
C TYR A 529 24.78 -27.75 -0.73
N TYR A 530 25.31 -28.34 -1.82
CA TYR A 530 24.50 -28.61 -3.02
C TYR A 530 23.44 -29.68 -2.81
N GLN A 531 23.69 -30.68 -1.96
CA GLN A 531 22.67 -31.66 -1.56
C GLN A 531 21.48 -30.97 -0.87
N ILE A 532 21.74 -30.06 0.08
CA ILE A 532 20.67 -29.32 0.79
C ILE A 532 19.92 -28.40 -0.16
N GLN A 533 20.61 -27.74 -1.10
CA GLN A 533 19.99 -26.93 -2.15
C GLN A 533 19.06 -27.77 -3.03
N ALA A 534 19.48 -28.97 -3.43
CA ALA A 534 18.66 -29.90 -4.20
C ALA A 534 17.40 -30.34 -3.41
N ILE A 535 17.55 -30.64 -2.11
CA ILE A 535 16.40 -30.94 -1.24
C ILE A 535 15.46 -29.74 -1.17
N SER A 536 15.95 -28.51 -1.06
CA SER A 536 15.09 -27.31 -1.02
C SER A 536 14.25 -27.13 -2.30
N LYS A 537 14.83 -27.48 -3.45
CA LYS A 537 14.12 -27.51 -4.75
C LYS A 537 13.07 -28.62 -4.76
N GLU A 538 13.44 -29.83 -4.33
CA GLU A 538 12.52 -30.97 -4.22
C GLU A 538 11.34 -30.64 -3.31
N LEU A 539 11.58 -30.01 -2.15
CA LEU A 539 10.51 -29.54 -1.25
C LEU A 539 9.55 -28.59 -1.96
N SER A 540 10.06 -27.66 -2.79
CA SER A 540 9.19 -26.75 -3.54
C SER A 540 8.38 -27.44 -4.64
N GLU A 541 8.97 -28.42 -5.31
CA GLU A 541 8.34 -29.15 -6.42
C GLU A 541 7.30 -30.15 -5.91
N PHE A 542 7.59 -30.83 -4.80
CA PHE A 542 6.72 -31.83 -4.19
C PHE A 542 5.36 -31.26 -3.76
N VAL A 543 5.34 -30.00 -3.32
CA VAL A 543 4.13 -29.32 -2.83
C VAL A 543 3.56 -28.33 -3.84
N LEU A 544 3.96 -28.40 -5.11
CA LEU A 544 3.39 -27.55 -6.15
C LEU A 544 1.93 -27.94 -6.41
N PRO A 545 1.01 -26.96 -6.63
CA PRO A 545 -0.34 -27.26 -7.09
C PRO A 545 -0.33 -28.10 -8.37
N ARG A 546 -1.27 -29.04 -8.49
CA ARG A 546 -1.39 -29.93 -9.66
C ARG A 546 -2.43 -29.47 -10.68
N THR A 547 -3.18 -28.40 -10.38
CA THR A 547 -4.12 -27.81 -11.35
C THR A 547 -3.44 -27.38 -12.65
N SER A 548 -4.12 -27.62 -13.78
CA SER A 548 -3.71 -27.16 -15.10
C SER A 548 -4.08 -25.70 -15.39
N ALA A 549 -4.82 -25.03 -14.50
CA ALA A 549 -5.36 -23.68 -14.70
C ALA A 549 -4.29 -22.65 -15.13
N TYR A 550 -3.09 -22.71 -14.56
CA TYR A 550 -1.99 -21.82 -14.92
C TYR A 550 -1.61 -21.93 -16.41
N TYR A 551 -1.55 -23.15 -16.93
CA TYR A 551 -1.21 -23.41 -18.33
C TYR A 551 -2.37 -22.98 -19.24
N GLU A 552 -3.61 -23.30 -18.88
CA GLU A 552 -4.81 -22.96 -19.65
C GLU A 552 -5.05 -21.45 -19.79
N ILE A 553 -4.78 -20.68 -18.74
CA ILE A 553 -5.02 -19.23 -18.72
C ILE A 553 -3.90 -18.48 -19.46
N PHE A 554 -2.64 -18.83 -19.20
CA PHE A 554 -1.50 -18.02 -19.61
C PHE A 554 -0.70 -18.59 -20.79
N LEU A 555 -0.68 -19.91 -20.97
CA LEU A 555 0.23 -20.57 -21.92
C LEU A 555 -0.48 -21.20 -23.12
N ASP A 556 -1.74 -21.61 -22.99
CA ASP A 556 -2.55 -22.09 -24.11
C ASP A 556 -2.95 -20.93 -25.05
N GLU A 557 -2.70 -21.11 -26.35
CA GLU A 557 -3.03 -20.15 -27.41
C GLU A 557 -4.10 -20.67 -28.38
N GLY A 558 -4.67 -21.87 -28.17
CA GLY A 558 -5.70 -22.41 -29.09
C GLY A 558 -5.19 -22.67 -30.53
N GLY A 559 -3.88 -22.63 -30.75
CA GLY A 559 -3.20 -22.92 -32.02
C GLY A 559 -1.83 -23.52 -31.73
N GLY A 560 -1.62 -24.76 -32.17
CA GLY A 560 -0.57 -25.66 -31.70
C GLY A 560 0.88 -25.39 -32.12
N GLU A 561 1.36 -24.16 -32.15
CA GLU A 561 2.79 -23.89 -32.45
C GLU A 561 3.40 -22.87 -31.49
N GLY A 562 4.19 -23.34 -30.51
CA GLY A 562 5.07 -22.45 -29.75
C GLY A 562 5.54 -22.90 -28.37
N LEU A 563 4.86 -23.85 -27.71
CA LEU A 563 5.36 -24.45 -26.46
C LEU A 563 5.85 -25.89 -26.72
N PRO A 564 6.95 -26.33 -26.08
CA PRO A 564 7.36 -27.73 -26.17
C PRO A 564 6.22 -28.61 -25.68
N SER A 565 5.67 -29.39 -26.61
CA SER A 565 4.51 -30.28 -26.50
C SER A 565 4.55 -31.26 -25.31
N LYS A 566 5.71 -31.43 -24.65
CA LYS A 566 5.86 -32.22 -23.42
C LYS A 566 5.16 -31.63 -22.18
N LEU A 567 5.01 -30.31 -22.05
CA LEU A 567 4.31 -29.69 -20.90
C LEU A 567 2.78 -29.76 -21.02
N VAL A 568 2.27 -29.83 -22.26
CA VAL A 568 0.83 -29.90 -22.55
C VAL A 568 0.33 -31.35 -22.54
N ALA A 569 1.13 -32.31 -23.02
CA ALA A 569 0.74 -33.72 -23.08
C ALA A 569 0.75 -34.47 -21.72
N ALA A 570 1.38 -33.91 -20.67
CA ALA A 570 1.44 -34.52 -19.34
C ALA A 570 0.30 -34.10 -18.40
N ASN A 571 -0.48 -33.08 -18.77
CA ASN A 571 -1.54 -32.50 -17.94
C ASN A 571 -2.90 -32.79 -18.56
N THR A 572 -3.39 -34.03 -18.41
CA THR A 572 -4.84 -34.27 -18.41
C THR A 572 -5.47 -33.30 -17.41
N PRO A 573 -6.62 -32.65 -17.70
CA PRO A 573 -7.28 -31.76 -16.76
C PRO A 573 -7.45 -32.49 -15.42
N VAL A 574 -6.61 -32.15 -14.44
CA VAL A 574 -6.72 -32.75 -13.12
C VAL A 574 -7.83 -31.97 -12.44
N GLU A 575 -9.01 -32.57 -12.34
CA GLU A 575 -10.16 -32.02 -11.61
C GLU A 575 -10.02 -32.18 -10.09
N GLU A 576 -8.82 -32.47 -9.60
CA GLU A 576 -8.52 -32.68 -8.19
C GLU A 576 -7.16 -32.09 -7.80
N GLU A 577 -7.07 -31.60 -6.57
CA GLU A 577 -5.83 -31.14 -5.95
C GLU A 577 -5.50 -32.07 -4.77
N PRO A 578 -4.61 -33.07 -4.93
CA PRO A 578 -4.45 -34.15 -3.93
C PRO A 578 -4.01 -33.66 -2.54
N LEU A 579 -3.12 -32.66 -2.50
CA LEU A 579 -2.64 -32.09 -1.23
C LEU A 579 -3.49 -30.91 -0.77
N TYR A 580 -3.89 -30.04 -1.70
CA TYR A 580 -4.52 -28.76 -1.38
C TYR A 580 -6.04 -28.85 -1.23
N GLY A 581 -6.69 -29.78 -1.93
CA GLY A 581 -8.14 -29.84 -2.06
C GLY A 581 -8.74 -28.61 -2.74
N LYS A 582 -10.07 -28.60 -2.87
CA LYS A 582 -10.85 -27.51 -3.52
C LYS A 582 -10.67 -26.12 -2.88
N THR A 583 -10.29 -26.08 -1.60
CA THR A 583 -10.15 -24.83 -0.83
C THR A 583 -8.69 -24.43 -0.60
N TYR A 584 -7.71 -25.18 -1.11
CA TYR A 584 -6.28 -24.92 -0.83
C TYR A 584 -6.01 -24.74 0.68
N LEU A 585 -4.95 -24.03 1.06
CA LEU A 585 -4.68 -23.74 2.47
C LEU A 585 -5.57 -22.59 2.98
N PRO A 586 -5.76 -22.46 4.30
CA PRO A 586 -6.48 -21.31 4.87
C PRO A 586 -5.78 -19.97 4.58
N ARG A 587 -4.45 -19.99 4.49
CA ARG A 587 -3.62 -18.81 4.22
C ARG A 587 -2.26 -19.18 3.65
N LYS A 588 -1.49 -18.17 3.21
CA LYS A 588 -0.10 -18.31 2.76
C LYS A 588 0.76 -19.15 3.72
N PHE A 589 1.49 -20.11 3.16
CA PHE A 589 2.37 -21.01 3.87
C PHE A 589 3.82 -20.78 3.43
N LYS A 590 4.77 -20.74 4.37
CA LYS A 590 6.16 -20.36 4.08
C LYS A 590 7.13 -21.36 4.67
N VAL A 591 8.00 -21.92 3.84
CA VAL A 591 9.05 -22.87 4.22
C VAL A 591 10.42 -22.21 4.13
N ALA A 592 11.31 -22.52 5.06
CA ALA A 592 12.71 -22.10 5.05
C ALA A 592 13.64 -23.28 5.37
N VAL A 593 14.79 -23.34 4.70
CA VAL A 593 15.86 -24.32 4.95
C VAL A 593 17.10 -23.55 5.38
N ALA A 594 17.56 -23.78 6.61
CA ALA A 594 18.72 -23.08 7.18
C ALA A 594 19.93 -24.01 7.26
N ILE A 595 21.12 -23.48 7.00
CA ILE A 595 22.39 -24.21 7.14
C ILE A 595 23.23 -23.52 8.22
N PRO A 596 23.23 -24.03 9.47
CA PRO A 596 24.08 -23.52 10.53
C PRO A 596 25.57 -23.45 10.15
N PRO A 597 26.33 -22.45 10.65
CA PRO A 597 25.92 -21.47 11.67
C PRO A 597 25.21 -20.22 11.13
N VAL A 598 24.74 -20.23 9.88
CA VAL A 598 24.10 -19.06 9.25
C VAL A 598 22.58 -19.18 9.25
N ASN A 599 21.89 -18.11 9.66
CA ASN A 599 20.43 -17.97 9.68
C ASN A 599 19.95 -16.82 8.78
N ASP A 600 20.60 -16.63 7.64
CA ASP A 600 20.23 -15.63 6.61
C ASP A 600 18.76 -15.76 6.16
N VAL A 601 18.22 -16.98 6.21
CA VAL A 601 16.81 -17.28 5.89
C VAL A 601 15.81 -16.85 6.96
N ASP A 602 16.25 -16.42 8.16
CA ASP A 602 15.39 -16.15 9.32
C ASP A 602 14.40 -17.29 9.60
N VAL A 603 14.93 -18.48 9.88
CA VAL A 603 14.15 -19.74 9.93
C VAL A 603 12.94 -19.66 10.86
N PHE A 604 13.07 -18.97 12.00
CA PHE A 604 12.01 -18.81 12.99
C PHE A 604 10.87 -17.87 12.56
N ALA A 605 11.02 -17.12 11.45
CA ALA A 605 9.98 -16.23 10.93
C ALA A 605 8.93 -16.95 10.05
N HIS A 606 9.07 -18.25 9.86
CA HIS A 606 8.40 -19.02 8.82
C HIS A 606 7.47 -20.11 9.37
N CYS A 607 6.51 -20.53 8.54
CA CYS A 607 5.54 -21.56 8.95
C CYS A 607 6.26 -22.86 9.28
N VAL A 608 7.24 -23.24 8.45
CA VAL A 608 8.08 -24.42 8.65
C VAL A 608 9.54 -24.06 8.42
N GLY A 609 10.41 -24.52 9.31
CA GLY A 609 11.85 -24.46 9.16
C GLY A 609 12.46 -25.86 9.12
N PHE A 610 13.42 -26.07 8.23
CA PHE A 610 14.29 -27.24 8.21
C PHE A 610 15.72 -26.79 8.48
N ILE A 611 16.23 -27.04 9.68
CA ILE A 611 17.57 -26.66 10.11
C ILE A 611 18.50 -27.85 9.90
N ALA A 612 19.44 -27.72 8.96
CA ALA A 612 20.34 -28.80 8.59
C ALA A 612 21.25 -29.21 9.76
N ILE A 613 21.38 -30.52 9.98
CA ILE A 613 22.31 -31.11 10.94
C ILE A 613 23.41 -31.80 10.16
N ILE A 614 24.62 -31.27 10.27
CA ILE A 614 25.79 -31.72 9.51
C ILE A 614 26.82 -32.27 10.49
N GLU A 615 27.21 -33.53 10.29
CA GLU A 615 28.21 -34.23 11.10
C GLU A 615 29.33 -34.73 10.19
N LYS A 616 30.59 -34.42 10.52
CA LYS A 616 31.77 -34.77 9.71
C LYS A 616 31.65 -34.35 8.23
N GLY A 617 30.97 -33.23 7.98
CA GLY A 617 30.77 -32.71 6.63
C GLY A 617 29.60 -33.33 5.86
N GLU A 618 28.84 -34.25 6.45
CA GLU A 618 27.71 -34.96 5.81
C GLU A 618 26.36 -34.58 6.42
N LEU A 619 25.33 -34.40 5.59
CA LEU A 619 23.96 -34.13 6.04
C LEU A 619 23.34 -35.35 6.73
N GLN A 620 22.99 -35.20 8.00
CA GLN A 620 22.31 -36.24 8.77
C GLN A 620 20.78 -36.14 8.71
N GLY A 621 20.26 -34.94 8.47
CA GLY A 621 18.83 -34.63 8.45
C GLY A 621 18.56 -33.21 8.92
N PHE A 622 17.33 -32.96 9.37
CA PHE A 622 16.86 -31.63 9.73
C PHE A 622 16.15 -31.62 11.07
N THR A 623 16.55 -30.69 11.94
CA THR A 623 15.69 -30.25 13.04
C THR A 623 14.58 -29.39 12.47
N VAL A 624 13.33 -29.74 12.75
CA VAL A 624 12.13 -29.13 12.16
C VAL A 624 11.52 -28.12 13.13
N THR A 625 11.23 -26.92 12.65
CA THR A 625 10.49 -25.89 13.40
C THR A 625 9.13 -25.59 12.76
N VAL A 626 8.14 -25.19 13.56
CA VAL A 626 6.79 -24.87 13.10
C VAL A 626 6.20 -23.65 13.80
N GLY A 627 5.27 -22.95 13.15
CA GLY A 627 4.45 -21.91 13.82
C GLY A 627 5.05 -20.51 13.84
N GLY A 628 6.03 -20.19 12.99
CA GLY A 628 6.55 -18.83 12.85
C GLY A 628 5.70 -17.92 11.94
N GLY A 629 5.68 -16.62 12.22
CA GLY A 629 5.08 -15.65 11.31
C GLY A 629 5.00 -14.22 11.83
N MET A 630 5.37 -13.27 10.95
CA MET A 630 5.53 -11.86 11.30
C MET A 630 4.26 -11.00 11.26
N GLY A 631 3.21 -11.39 10.54
CA GLY A 631 2.08 -10.48 10.28
C GLY A 631 1.27 -10.15 11.53
N ALA A 632 1.05 -8.87 11.79
CA ALA A 632 0.19 -8.34 12.85
C ALA A 632 -0.73 -7.24 12.28
N THR A 633 -1.68 -6.80 13.09
CA THR A 633 -2.55 -5.64 12.82
C THR A 633 -2.33 -4.63 13.93
N ASN A 634 -2.20 -3.35 13.58
CA ASN A 634 -2.04 -2.30 14.58
C ASN A 634 -3.27 -2.28 15.50
N ASN A 635 -3.04 -2.12 16.81
CA ASN A 635 -4.07 -2.03 17.85
C ASN A 635 -4.98 -3.26 17.97
N ASP A 636 -4.55 -4.43 17.48
CA ASP A 636 -5.31 -5.68 17.53
C ASP A 636 -4.47 -6.76 18.22
N PRO A 637 -4.60 -6.92 19.55
CA PRO A 637 -3.76 -7.83 20.33
C PRO A 637 -3.99 -9.31 19.97
N ALA A 638 -5.11 -9.65 19.33
CA ALA A 638 -5.35 -10.99 18.80
C ALA A 638 -4.43 -11.31 17.60
N THR A 639 -3.69 -10.33 17.08
CA THR A 639 -2.72 -10.53 16.01
C THR A 639 -1.31 -10.09 16.37
N PHE A 640 -0.39 -11.05 16.51
CA PHE A 640 0.96 -10.79 17.02
C PHE A 640 2.04 -11.52 16.20
N PRO A 641 3.25 -10.98 16.02
CA PRO A 641 4.36 -11.73 15.46
C PRO A 641 4.73 -12.91 16.38
N ARG A 642 5.14 -14.04 15.81
CA ARG A 642 5.53 -15.25 16.56
C ARG A 642 6.77 -15.90 15.94
N THR A 643 7.67 -16.39 16.78
CA THR A 643 8.77 -17.28 16.38
C THR A 643 8.30 -18.72 16.28
N ALA A 644 8.95 -19.53 15.44
CA ALA A 644 8.63 -20.95 15.31
C ALA A 644 9.17 -21.77 16.48
N ASP A 645 8.43 -22.79 16.91
CA ASP A 645 8.87 -23.75 17.93
C ASP A 645 9.62 -24.92 17.28
N VAL A 646 10.54 -25.53 18.02
CA VAL A 646 11.21 -26.77 17.61
C VAL A 646 10.25 -27.95 17.82
N MET A 647 9.92 -28.67 16.74
CA MET A 647 8.95 -29.77 16.77
C MET A 647 9.61 -31.16 16.88
N GLY A 648 10.75 -31.37 16.20
CA GLY A 648 11.40 -32.68 16.14
C GLY A 648 12.54 -32.75 15.14
N PHE A 649 12.94 -33.97 14.75
CA PHE A 649 13.95 -34.23 13.73
C PHE A 649 13.42 -35.20 12.67
N CYS A 650 13.84 -35.00 11.42
CA CYS A 650 13.56 -35.90 10.30
C CYS A 650 14.81 -36.14 9.44
N LYS A 651 14.85 -37.29 8.76
CA LYS A 651 15.91 -37.63 7.81
C LYS A 651 15.74 -36.86 6.49
N PRO A 652 16.81 -36.70 5.68
CA PRO A 652 16.75 -35.94 4.43
C PRO A 652 15.61 -36.37 3.50
N ASP A 653 15.50 -37.68 3.22
CA ASP A 653 14.49 -38.24 2.32
C ASP A 653 13.05 -38.13 2.85
N ASP A 654 12.90 -37.88 4.16
CA ASP A 654 11.60 -37.72 4.82
C ASP A 654 11.09 -36.27 4.79
N ALA A 655 11.97 -35.29 4.57
CA ALA A 655 11.63 -33.87 4.71
C ALA A 655 10.39 -33.45 3.90
N LYS A 656 10.23 -33.99 2.67
CA LYS A 656 9.08 -33.71 1.80
C LYS A 656 7.76 -34.29 2.33
N HIS A 657 7.80 -35.47 2.93
CA HIS A 657 6.63 -36.12 3.54
C HIS A 657 6.24 -35.41 4.83
N VAL A 658 7.23 -35.04 5.66
CA VAL A 658 7.03 -34.20 6.85
C VAL A 658 6.41 -32.86 6.47
N LEU A 659 6.90 -32.20 5.42
CA LEU A 659 6.32 -30.95 4.92
C LEU A 659 4.85 -31.14 4.51
N ALA A 660 4.54 -32.18 3.72
CA ALA A 660 3.17 -32.44 3.29
C ALA A 660 2.24 -32.77 4.47
N ALA A 661 2.70 -33.51 5.47
CA ALA A 661 1.93 -33.80 6.68
C ALA A 661 1.65 -32.51 7.48
N ILE A 662 2.64 -31.63 7.69
CA ILE A 662 2.42 -30.33 8.33
C ILE A 662 1.40 -29.48 7.54
N MET A 663 1.49 -29.50 6.21
CA MET A 663 0.54 -28.79 5.35
C MET A 663 -0.87 -29.37 5.43
N ALA A 664 -1.02 -30.70 5.52
CA ALA A 664 -2.31 -31.37 5.70
C ALA A 664 -2.94 -30.99 7.05
N VAL A 665 -2.17 -31.04 8.15
CA VAL A 665 -2.65 -30.59 9.46
C VAL A 665 -3.08 -29.12 9.41
N GLN A 666 -2.31 -28.23 8.77
CA GLN A 666 -2.72 -26.83 8.61
C GLN A 666 -3.96 -26.66 7.74
N ARG A 667 -4.10 -27.47 6.69
CA ARG A 667 -5.25 -27.45 5.78
C ARG A 667 -6.54 -27.79 6.53
N ASP A 668 -6.44 -28.77 7.43
CA ASP A 668 -7.60 -29.40 8.08
C ASP A 668 -7.98 -28.74 9.41
N HIS A 669 -6.99 -28.19 10.14
CA HIS A 669 -7.21 -27.58 11.46
C HIS A 669 -7.03 -26.06 11.49
N GLY A 670 -6.51 -25.44 10.42
CA GLY A 670 -6.33 -23.99 10.39
C GLY A 670 -7.64 -23.24 10.23
N ASP A 671 -7.78 -22.13 10.96
CA ASP A 671 -8.96 -21.26 10.92
C ASP A 671 -9.24 -20.73 9.50
N ARG A 672 -10.48 -20.93 9.04
CA ARG A 672 -10.98 -20.44 7.73
C ARG A 672 -12.10 -19.41 7.88
N THR A 673 -12.58 -19.14 9.09
CA THR A 673 -13.61 -18.14 9.37
C THR A 673 -12.96 -16.76 9.54
N ASN A 674 -11.86 -16.68 10.29
CA ASN A 674 -11.11 -15.44 10.48
C ASN A 674 -9.76 -15.47 9.75
N ARG A 675 -9.69 -14.77 8.62
CA ARG A 675 -8.49 -14.70 7.78
C ARG A 675 -7.26 -14.06 8.47
N LYS A 676 -7.46 -13.20 9.48
CA LYS A 676 -6.35 -12.65 10.27
C LYS A 676 -5.72 -13.72 11.16
N HIS A 677 -6.51 -14.69 11.58
CA HIS A 677 -6.14 -15.81 12.45
C HIS A 677 -5.80 -17.11 11.67
N ALA A 678 -5.99 -17.12 10.34
CA ALA A 678 -5.80 -18.30 9.48
C ALA A 678 -4.35 -18.80 9.24
N ARG A 679 -3.34 -18.21 9.88
CA ARG A 679 -1.92 -18.62 9.68
C ARG A 679 -1.55 -19.73 10.66
N LEU A 680 -0.70 -20.68 10.23
CA LEU A 680 -0.20 -21.78 11.06
C LEU A 680 0.30 -21.38 12.45
N LYS A 681 0.88 -20.19 12.59
CA LYS A 681 1.32 -19.69 13.91
C LYS A 681 0.20 -19.71 14.95
N TYR A 682 -1.04 -19.40 14.58
CA TYR A 682 -2.18 -19.39 15.49
C TYR A 682 -2.65 -20.80 15.78
N THR A 683 -2.75 -21.67 14.77
CA THR A 683 -3.04 -23.09 14.98
C THR A 683 -2.06 -23.76 15.94
N VAL A 684 -0.77 -23.41 15.88
CA VAL A 684 0.23 -23.89 16.85
C VAL A 684 0.09 -23.22 18.20
N ASP A 685 -0.29 -21.94 18.25
CA ASP A 685 -0.50 -21.18 19.48
C ASP A 685 -1.71 -21.71 20.28
N ASP A 686 -2.85 -21.89 19.62
CA ASP A 686 -4.11 -22.31 20.21
C ASP A 686 -4.04 -23.72 20.81
N HIS A 687 -3.32 -24.62 20.13
CA HIS A 687 -3.28 -26.04 20.50
C HIS A 687 -1.98 -26.46 21.18
N GLY A 688 -0.90 -25.68 21.05
CA GLY A 688 0.44 -26.04 21.48
C GLY A 688 1.20 -26.94 20.49
N VAL A 689 2.55 -26.85 20.53
CA VAL A 689 3.44 -27.59 19.62
C VAL A 689 3.36 -29.11 19.79
N ASP A 690 3.13 -29.61 20.99
CA ASP A 690 3.03 -31.05 21.28
C ASP A 690 1.78 -31.68 20.65
N TRP A 691 0.65 -30.97 20.72
CA TRP A 691 -0.58 -31.38 20.03
C TRP A 691 -0.34 -31.37 18.52
N PHE A 692 0.28 -30.31 18.00
CA PHE A 692 0.52 -30.15 16.57
C PHE A 692 1.42 -31.28 16.04
N ARG A 693 2.52 -31.56 16.75
CA ARG A 693 3.40 -32.70 16.49
C ARG A 693 2.62 -34.01 16.44
N THR A 694 1.72 -34.25 17.39
CA THR A 694 0.91 -35.47 17.44
C THR A 694 0.04 -35.63 16.20
N GLN A 695 -0.56 -34.54 15.67
CA GLN A 695 -1.33 -34.63 14.43
C GLN A 695 -0.42 -34.89 13.22
N VAL A 696 0.74 -34.24 13.15
CA VAL A 696 1.72 -34.48 12.08
C VAL A 696 2.19 -35.94 12.08
N GLU A 697 2.50 -36.51 13.25
CA GLU A 697 2.92 -37.91 13.38
C GLU A 697 1.80 -38.90 12.98
N LYS A 698 0.52 -38.55 13.20
CA LYS A 698 -0.62 -39.33 12.70
C LYS A 698 -0.71 -39.30 11.17
N GLU A 699 -0.62 -38.12 10.57
CA GLU A 699 -0.62 -37.96 9.10
C GLU A 699 0.57 -38.68 8.46
N LEU A 700 1.72 -38.73 9.13
CA LEU A 700 2.90 -39.48 8.68
C LEU A 700 2.82 -40.99 8.89
N GLY A 701 1.96 -41.46 9.80
CA GLY A 701 1.92 -42.85 10.26
C GLY A 701 3.17 -43.27 11.07
N ARG A 702 4.01 -42.33 11.51
CA ARG A 702 5.23 -42.57 12.29
C ARG A 702 5.62 -41.37 13.16
N LYS A 703 6.42 -41.64 14.19
CA LYS A 703 6.93 -40.60 15.09
C LYS A 703 8.15 -39.88 14.50
N LEU A 704 8.25 -38.58 14.78
CA LEU A 704 9.46 -37.80 14.54
C LEU A 704 10.53 -38.14 15.59
N GLU A 705 11.79 -38.07 15.21
CA GLU A 705 12.90 -38.23 16.15
C GLU A 705 13.00 -36.99 17.06
N LYS A 706 13.75 -37.10 18.16
CA LYS A 706 14.05 -35.96 19.03
C LYS A 706 14.90 -34.95 18.24
N ALA A 707 14.55 -33.66 18.36
CA ALA A 707 15.32 -32.58 17.76
C ALA A 707 16.80 -32.67 18.15
N ARG A 708 17.68 -32.43 17.18
CA ARG A 708 19.14 -32.40 17.37
C ARG A 708 19.61 -30.96 17.58
N PRO A 709 20.67 -30.75 18.38
CA PRO A 709 21.17 -29.40 18.69
C PRO A 709 21.75 -28.72 17.45
N PHE A 710 21.62 -27.40 17.41
CA PHE A 710 22.19 -26.51 16.40
C PHE A 710 22.54 -25.17 17.07
N SER A 711 23.35 -24.34 16.39
CA SER A 711 23.67 -22.99 16.83
C SER A 711 23.86 -22.09 15.61
N PHE A 712 23.27 -20.92 15.66
CA PHE A 712 23.53 -19.86 14.70
C PHE A 712 24.55 -18.86 15.27
N LYS A 713 25.15 -18.06 14.40
CA LYS A 713 26.09 -16.99 14.74
C LYS A 713 25.80 -15.67 14.03
N THR A 714 25.11 -15.75 12.90
CA THR A 714 24.80 -14.57 12.07
C THR A 714 23.59 -14.86 11.20
N ARG A 715 22.96 -13.78 10.75
CA ARG A 715 21.92 -13.75 9.71
C ARG A 715 22.27 -12.80 8.56
N GLY A 716 23.45 -12.18 8.61
CA GLY A 716 23.96 -11.33 7.55
C GLY A 716 24.39 -12.16 6.34
N ASP A 717 24.47 -11.49 5.19
CA ASP A 717 25.07 -12.09 4.00
C ASP A 717 26.61 -12.04 4.10
N SER A 718 27.30 -13.01 3.50
CA SER A 718 28.76 -12.95 3.39
C SER A 718 29.17 -12.11 2.19
N TYR A 719 29.32 -10.80 2.41
CA TYR A 719 29.69 -9.81 1.40
C TYR A 719 31.08 -10.01 0.82
N GLY A 720 31.24 -9.70 -0.47
CA GLY A 720 32.52 -9.74 -1.16
C GLY A 720 32.92 -11.12 -1.67
N TRP A 721 34.22 -11.31 -1.91
CA TRP A 721 34.78 -12.52 -2.50
C TRP A 721 35.01 -13.62 -1.45
N ALA A 722 34.55 -14.83 -1.73
CA ALA A 722 34.83 -16.03 -0.95
C ALA A 722 35.24 -17.19 -1.88
N LYS A 723 36.11 -18.10 -1.40
CA LYS A 723 36.47 -19.34 -2.11
C LYS A 723 35.96 -20.54 -1.31
N THR A 724 35.33 -21.49 -1.99
CA THR A 724 34.85 -22.74 -1.40
C THR A 724 35.89 -23.87 -1.54
N ASP A 725 35.67 -24.97 -0.82
CA ASP A 725 36.54 -26.15 -0.80
C ASP A 725 36.61 -26.90 -2.14
N ASP A 726 35.61 -26.74 -3.00
CA ASP A 726 35.61 -27.17 -4.41
C ASP A 726 36.43 -26.27 -5.36
N GLY A 727 37.12 -25.27 -4.81
CA GLY A 727 37.98 -24.34 -5.55
C GLY A 727 37.23 -23.26 -6.33
N LYS A 728 35.90 -23.12 -6.17
CA LYS A 728 35.11 -22.08 -6.81
C LYS A 728 35.11 -20.77 -6.02
N TRP A 729 35.01 -19.66 -6.72
CA TRP A 729 34.83 -18.33 -6.15
C TRP A 729 33.36 -17.91 -6.19
N HIS A 730 32.98 -17.09 -5.23
CA HIS A 730 31.67 -16.46 -5.14
C HIS A 730 31.87 -14.99 -4.78
N TYR A 731 31.01 -14.12 -5.31
CA TYR A 731 30.98 -12.71 -4.96
C TYR A 731 29.57 -12.27 -4.57
N THR A 732 29.37 -11.88 -3.31
CA THR A 732 28.09 -11.33 -2.85
C THR A 732 28.13 -9.82 -2.90
N MET A 733 27.26 -9.24 -3.72
CA MET A 733 27.10 -7.78 -3.86
C MET A 733 25.94 -7.29 -3.01
N PHE A 734 26.12 -6.17 -2.34
CA PHE A 734 25.04 -5.44 -1.71
C PHE A 734 24.14 -4.78 -2.76
N ILE A 735 22.82 -4.91 -2.58
CA ILE A 735 21.80 -4.24 -3.38
C ILE A 735 20.89 -3.53 -2.38
N GLU A 736 20.95 -2.20 -2.34
CA GLU A 736 20.21 -1.43 -1.35
C GLU A 736 18.72 -1.72 -1.45
N HIS A 737 18.22 -2.38 -0.42
CA HIS A 737 16.86 -2.90 -0.31
C HIS A 737 16.40 -3.68 -1.55
N GLY A 738 17.31 -4.41 -2.21
CA GLY A 738 17.03 -5.27 -3.36
C GLY A 738 16.47 -4.60 -4.60
N ARG A 739 16.55 -3.28 -4.75
CA ARG A 739 16.14 -2.59 -5.97
C ARG A 739 17.27 -2.64 -7.00
N VAL A 740 17.05 -3.38 -8.08
CA VAL A 740 17.95 -3.40 -9.23
C VAL A 740 17.43 -2.42 -10.27
N VAL A 741 18.13 -1.30 -10.39
CA VAL A 741 17.81 -0.17 -11.27
C VAL A 741 19.10 0.53 -11.69
N ASP A 742 19.09 1.20 -12.84
CA ASP A 742 20.15 2.12 -13.22
C ASP A 742 19.80 3.53 -12.74
N LEU A 743 20.66 4.09 -11.89
CA LEU A 743 20.63 5.50 -11.48
C LEU A 743 21.57 6.32 -12.38
N PRO A 744 21.52 7.67 -12.36
CA PRO A 744 22.44 8.50 -13.14
C PRO A 744 23.92 8.10 -12.94
N ASP A 745 24.33 7.95 -11.67
CA ASP A 745 25.74 7.70 -11.29
C ASP A 745 26.04 6.24 -10.91
N TYR A 746 25.04 5.35 -10.94
CA TYR A 746 25.21 3.95 -10.57
C TYR A 746 24.37 3.02 -11.44
N LYS A 747 25.01 2.37 -12.42
CA LYS A 747 24.37 1.54 -13.45
C LYS A 747 24.29 0.05 -13.06
N LEU A 748 23.69 -0.24 -11.90
CA LEU A 748 23.66 -1.59 -11.34
C LEU A 748 22.93 -2.61 -12.23
N LYS A 749 21.78 -2.24 -12.81
CA LYS A 749 21.00 -3.15 -13.66
C LYS A 749 21.80 -3.53 -14.90
N THR A 750 22.41 -2.53 -15.56
CA THR A 750 23.31 -2.76 -16.70
C THR A 750 24.54 -3.58 -16.32
N ALA A 751 25.14 -3.33 -15.15
CA ALA A 751 26.27 -4.11 -14.65
C ALA A 751 25.93 -5.59 -14.52
N ILE A 752 24.78 -5.92 -13.89
CA ILE A 752 24.38 -7.32 -13.72
C ILE A 752 23.98 -7.96 -15.06
N ARG A 753 23.39 -7.21 -16.00
CA ARG A 753 23.16 -7.69 -17.38
C ARG A 753 24.48 -8.10 -18.06
N HIS A 754 25.52 -7.27 -17.95
CA HIS A 754 26.84 -7.58 -18.52
C HIS A 754 27.47 -8.81 -17.84
N LEU A 755 27.40 -8.87 -16.50
CA LEU A 755 27.85 -10.04 -15.74
C LEU A 755 27.12 -11.30 -16.19
N ALA A 756 25.79 -11.25 -16.35
CA ALA A 756 24.98 -12.38 -16.81
C ALA A 756 25.34 -12.83 -18.24
N SER A 757 25.79 -11.92 -19.10
CA SER A 757 26.19 -12.27 -20.47
C SER A 757 27.50 -13.07 -20.56
N VAL A 758 28.37 -12.99 -19.54
CA VAL A 758 29.68 -13.66 -19.53
C VAL A 758 29.83 -14.75 -18.47
N HIS A 759 28.98 -14.71 -17.43
CA HIS A 759 29.05 -15.63 -16.30
C HIS A 759 28.65 -17.04 -16.72
N LYS A 760 29.45 -18.04 -16.33
CA LYS A 760 29.22 -19.46 -16.62
C LYS A 760 28.68 -20.25 -15.44
N GLY A 761 28.63 -19.62 -14.25
CA GLY A 761 28.05 -20.20 -13.04
C GLY A 761 26.59 -19.79 -12.88
N ASN A 762 26.16 -19.56 -11.64
CA ASN A 762 24.78 -19.18 -11.32
C ASN A 762 24.73 -17.92 -10.46
N PHE A 763 23.58 -17.26 -10.43
CA PHE A 763 23.24 -16.23 -9.46
C PHE A 763 22.42 -16.83 -8.31
N ARG A 764 22.55 -16.25 -7.11
CA ARG A 764 21.76 -16.61 -5.92
C ARG A 764 21.19 -15.36 -5.28
N LEU A 765 19.87 -15.25 -5.27
CA LEU A 765 19.17 -14.16 -4.59
C LEU A 765 19.13 -14.46 -3.08
N THR A 766 19.45 -13.48 -2.24
CA THR A 766 19.51 -13.69 -0.78
C THR A 766 18.23 -13.27 -0.07
N CYS A 767 18.04 -13.77 1.16
CA CYS A 767 16.92 -13.38 2.01
C CYS A 767 17.04 -11.96 2.59
N ASN A 768 18.23 -11.36 2.51
CA ASN A 768 18.51 -9.96 2.83
C ASN A 768 18.42 -9.05 1.61
N GLN A 769 17.86 -9.56 0.49
CA GLN A 769 17.57 -8.83 -0.74
C GLN A 769 18.79 -8.52 -1.62
N ASN A 770 19.88 -9.27 -1.47
CA ASN A 770 21.12 -9.10 -2.22
C ASN A 770 21.29 -10.19 -3.30
N LEU A 771 22.44 -10.18 -3.97
CA LEU A 771 22.79 -11.12 -5.04
C LEU A 771 24.19 -11.69 -4.85
N THR A 772 24.33 -13.00 -4.94
CA THR A 772 25.63 -13.68 -5.01
C THR A 772 25.87 -14.20 -6.43
N ILE A 773 26.98 -13.80 -7.04
CA ILE A 773 27.53 -14.41 -8.25
C ILE A 773 28.29 -15.65 -7.80
N SER A 774 27.75 -16.83 -8.04
CA SER A 774 28.27 -18.10 -7.52
C SER A 774 28.91 -18.96 -8.60
N ASN A 775 29.81 -19.86 -8.17
CA ASN A 775 30.47 -20.87 -9.00
C ASN A 775 31.43 -20.29 -10.06
N ILE A 776 32.13 -19.21 -9.72
CA ILE A 776 33.14 -18.58 -10.59
C ILE A 776 34.42 -19.43 -10.58
N SER A 777 34.96 -19.76 -11.75
CA SER A 777 36.24 -20.48 -11.85
C SER A 777 37.43 -19.55 -11.53
N ASP A 778 38.58 -20.12 -11.15
CA ASP A 778 39.82 -19.35 -11.00
C ASP A 778 40.16 -18.56 -12.28
N ALA A 779 39.91 -19.14 -13.46
CA ALA A 779 40.17 -18.51 -14.76
C ALA A 779 39.22 -17.34 -15.08
N ASP A 780 37.95 -17.43 -14.67
CA ASP A 780 36.94 -16.40 -14.97
C ASP A 780 36.92 -15.27 -13.92
N LYS A 781 37.53 -15.46 -12.74
CA LYS A 781 37.54 -14.47 -11.65
C LYS A 781 38.03 -13.10 -12.08
N GLY A 782 39.11 -13.05 -12.87
CA GLY A 782 39.69 -11.79 -13.34
C GLY A 782 38.72 -10.98 -14.20
N ALA A 783 37.99 -11.65 -15.11
CA ALA A 783 37.01 -11.03 -15.99
C ALA A 783 35.79 -10.50 -15.20
N ILE A 784 35.27 -11.30 -14.27
CA ILE A 784 34.15 -10.88 -13.40
C ILE A 784 34.56 -9.70 -12.52
N LYS A 785 35.76 -9.73 -11.92
CA LYS A 785 36.28 -8.61 -11.12
C LYS A 785 36.40 -7.34 -11.96
N ALA A 786 36.94 -7.42 -13.17
CA ALA A 786 37.07 -6.26 -14.06
C ALA A 786 35.71 -5.63 -14.40
N LEU A 787 34.66 -6.43 -14.58
CA LEU A 787 33.30 -5.91 -14.77
C LEU A 787 32.75 -5.23 -13.51
N LEU A 788 32.93 -5.84 -12.34
CA LEU A 788 32.53 -5.21 -11.08
C LEU A 788 33.23 -3.86 -10.87
N ASP A 789 34.55 -3.81 -11.09
CA ASP A 789 35.36 -2.60 -10.99
C ASP A 789 34.90 -1.52 -12.01
N MET A 790 34.60 -1.92 -13.26
CA MET A 790 34.15 -1.02 -14.33
C MET A 790 32.86 -0.28 -13.97
N TYR A 791 31.94 -0.94 -13.26
CA TYR A 791 30.65 -0.37 -12.87
C TYR A 791 30.65 0.19 -11.44
N GLY A 792 31.78 0.15 -10.72
CA GLY A 792 31.87 0.56 -9.32
C GLY A 792 30.97 -0.26 -8.40
N VAL A 793 30.79 -1.54 -8.70
CA VAL A 793 30.03 -2.48 -7.86
C VAL A 793 30.99 -3.09 -6.85
N ASP A 794 31.09 -2.42 -5.69
CA ASP A 794 31.79 -2.91 -4.52
C ASP A 794 31.01 -2.67 -3.23
N ASN A 795 31.42 -3.33 -2.15
CA ASN A 795 30.78 -3.22 -0.84
C ASN A 795 31.54 -2.28 0.13
N SER A 796 32.68 -1.73 -0.29
CA SER A 796 33.65 -1.07 0.60
C SER A 796 33.19 0.29 1.13
N ARG A 797 32.28 0.93 0.41
CA ARG A 797 31.72 2.26 0.73
C ARG A 797 30.54 2.22 1.71
N HIS A 798 30.14 1.05 2.18
CA HIS A 798 28.93 0.88 2.99
C HIS A 798 29.27 0.55 4.45
N SER A 799 28.58 1.21 5.38
CA SER A 799 28.65 0.88 6.81
C SER A 799 28.07 -0.51 7.08
N ALA A 800 28.49 -1.12 8.19
CA ALA A 800 27.95 -2.41 8.62
C ALA A 800 26.43 -2.33 8.93
N LEU A 801 25.95 -1.16 9.40
CA LEU A 801 24.52 -0.88 9.59
C LEU A 801 23.75 -0.96 8.26
N ARG A 802 24.26 -0.29 7.22
CA ARG A 802 23.63 -0.28 5.89
C ARG A 802 23.63 -1.66 5.25
N LEU A 803 24.73 -2.40 5.36
CA LEU A 803 24.83 -3.78 4.90
C LEU A 803 23.85 -4.71 5.64
N ASN A 804 23.41 -4.38 6.84
CA ASN A 804 22.42 -5.15 7.60
C ASN A 804 21.01 -4.51 7.57
N SER A 805 20.75 -3.64 6.58
CA SER A 805 19.48 -2.94 6.42
C SER A 805 18.52 -3.62 5.42
N VAL A 806 17.25 -3.76 5.80
CA VAL A 806 16.22 -4.37 4.92
C VAL A 806 14.91 -3.59 4.98
N ALA A 807 14.40 -3.19 3.82
CA ALA A 807 13.10 -2.54 3.69
C ALA A 807 12.11 -3.35 2.82
N CYS A 808 10.81 -3.17 3.05
CA CYS A 808 9.78 -3.65 2.13
C CYS A 808 9.46 -2.59 1.07
N VAL A 809 8.86 -3.01 -0.05
CA VAL A 809 8.47 -2.11 -1.15
C VAL A 809 7.64 -0.92 -0.66
N ALA A 810 6.61 -1.17 0.16
CA ALA A 810 5.68 -0.13 0.62
C ALA A 810 5.11 0.72 -0.54
N LEU A 811 5.09 2.04 -0.40
CA LEU A 811 4.64 2.95 -1.45
C LEU A 811 5.62 2.96 -2.64
N PRO A 812 5.15 3.26 -3.87
CA PRO A 812 3.80 3.70 -4.23
C PRO A 812 2.86 2.56 -4.62
N THR A 813 3.33 1.31 -4.71
CA THR A 813 2.56 0.21 -5.34
C THR A 813 1.91 -0.76 -4.34
N CYS A 814 2.38 -0.83 -3.09
CA CYS A 814 1.74 -1.67 -2.08
C CYS A 814 0.38 -1.07 -1.67
N PRO A 815 -0.74 -1.79 -1.81
CA PRO A 815 -2.05 -1.28 -1.43
C PRO A 815 -2.25 -1.17 0.09
N LEU A 816 -1.38 -1.81 0.89
CA LEU A 816 -1.50 -1.91 2.35
C LEU A 816 -0.57 -0.96 3.11
N ALA A 817 0.31 -0.24 2.43
CA ALA A 817 1.29 0.63 3.08
C ALA A 817 0.63 1.87 3.71
N PHE A 818 0.99 2.19 4.94
CA PHE A 818 0.64 3.44 5.62
C PHE A 818 1.75 4.49 5.51
N ALA A 819 3.00 4.05 5.48
CA ALA A 819 4.20 4.87 5.39
C ALA A 819 5.16 4.36 4.30
N GLU A 820 6.21 5.13 4.01
CA GLU A 820 7.34 4.70 3.19
C GLU A 820 8.13 3.55 3.85
N ALA A 821 8.98 2.89 3.06
CA ALA A 821 10.00 2.01 3.59
C ALA A 821 11.22 1.98 2.67
N GLU A 822 11.12 1.31 1.52
CA GLU A 822 12.22 1.16 0.56
C GLU A 822 12.82 2.50 0.11
N ARG A 823 11.98 3.50 -0.15
CA ARG A 823 12.43 4.82 -0.60
C ARG A 823 12.99 5.72 0.51
N TYR A 824 12.71 5.41 1.77
CA TYR A 824 13.04 6.27 2.91
C TYR A 824 14.17 5.73 3.78
N LEU A 825 14.27 4.41 3.95
CA LEU A 825 15.30 3.82 4.80
C LEU A 825 16.74 4.21 4.41
N PRO A 826 17.12 4.40 3.13
CA PRO A 826 18.45 4.88 2.77
C PRO A 826 18.81 6.24 3.40
N ASP A 827 17.87 7.18 3.42
CA ASP A 827 18.07 8.52 4.00
C ASP A 827 18.24 8.44 5.52
N LEU A 828 17.39 7.65 6.18
CA LEU A 828 17.46 7.45 7.62
C LEU A 828 18.77 6.75 8.03
N VAL A 829 19.18 5.70 7.29
CA VAL A 829 20.46 5.02 7.54
C VAL A 829 21.63 5.98 7.35
N THR A 830 21.59 6.86 6.34
CA THR A 830 22.64 7.88 6.14
C THR A 830 22.77 8.82 7.36
N LYS A 831 21.65 9.22 7.96
CA LYS A 831 21.65 10.07 9.17
C LYS A 831 22.16 9.30 10.39
N LEU A 832 21.80 8.03 10.52
CA LEU A 832 22.29 7.15 11.58
C LEU A 832 23.77 6.81 11.41
N ASP A 833 24.28 6.66 10.18
CA ASP A 833 25.69 6.42 9.87
C ASP A 833 26.57 7.52 10.49
N SER A 834 26.16 8.80 10.39
CA SER A 834 26.86 9.91 11.06
C SER A 834 26.97 9.72 12.57
N VAL A 835 25.90 9.21 13.21
CA VAL A 835 25.90 8.91 14.65
C VAL A 835 26.77 7.70 14.96
N MET A 836 26.72 6.67 14.11
CA MET A 836 27.56 5.47 14.25
C MET A 836 29.04 5.84 14.16
N ASP A 837 29.41 6.75 13.26
CA ASP A 837 30.78 7.26 13.10
C ASP A 837 31.26 8.02 14.33
N GLU A 838 30.43 8.93 14.87
CA GLU A 838 30.72 9.63 16.13
C GLU A 838 30.96 8.66 17.30
N CYS A 839 30.29 7.50 17.28
CA CYS A 839 30.39 6.49 18.32
C CYS A 839 31.52 5.46 18.08
N GLY A 840 32.20 5.52 16.93
CA GLY A 840 33.19 4.50 16.53
C GLY A 840 32.56 3.13 16.21
N LEU A 841 31.28 3.10 15.81
CA LEU A 841 30.49 1.90 15.53
C LEU A 841 30.32 1.62 14.02
N HIS A 842 31.05 2.30 13.13
CA HIS A 842 30.88 2.17 11.67
C HIS A 842 30.90 0.72 11.14
N GLN A 843 31.74 -0.12 11.76
CA GLN A 843 31.95 -1.52 11.39
C GLN A 843 31.10 -2.49 12.22
N ASP A 844 30.27 -2.00 13.14
CA ASP A 844 29.43 -2.82 14.00
C ASP A 844 28.14 -3.22 13.28
N GLU A 845 27.91 -4.52 13.19
CA GLU A 845 26.74 -5.10 12.54
C GLU A 845 25.51 -4.96 13.45
N ILE A 846 24.62 -4.05 13.09
CA ILE A 846 23.31 -3.89 13.75
C ILE A 846 22.22 -4.10 12.71
N THR A 847 21.29 -5.01 13.00
CA THR A 847 20.18 -5.29 12.10
C THR A 847 19.10 -4.21 12.19
N ILE A 848 18.89 -3.51 11.06
CA ILE A 848 17.91 -2.43 10.94
C ILE A 848 16.87 -2.76 9.87
N ARG A 849 15.58 -2.75 10.24
CA ARG A 849 14.52 -3.20 9.31
C ARG A 849 13.30 -2.31 9.30
N MET A 850 12.81 -1.97 8.09
CA MET A 850 11.67 -1.06 7.92
C MET A 850 10.54 -1.69 7.11
N THR A 851 9.31 -1.51 7.58
CA THR A 851 8.10 -1.88 6.84
C THR A 851 7.07 -0.77 6.87
N GLY A 852 6.38 -0.51 5.76
CA GLY A 852 5.37 0.53 5.70
C GLY A 852 4.03 0.19 6.36
N CYS A 853 3.86 -1.02 6.92
CA CYS A 853 2.63 -1.48 7.61
C CYS A 853 2.94 -2.72 8.49
N PRO A 854 2.05 -3.13 9.42
CA PRO A 854 2.32 -4.21 10.39
C PRO A 854 2.30 -5.63 9.80
N ASN A 855 2.19 -5.79 8.48
CA ASN A 855 2.29 -7.11 7.84
C ASN A 855 3.70 -7.75 7.96
N GLY A 856 4.73 -6.96 8.28
CA GLY A 856 6.07 -7.46 8.56
C GLY A 856 6.81 -8.05 7.35
N CYS A 857 6.64 -7.50 6.15
CA CYS A 857 7.24 -8.02 4.90
C CYS A 857 8.78 -8.04 4.91
N ALA A 858 9.42 -7.07 5.58
CA ALA A 858 10.86 -7.03 5.79
C ALA A 858 11.31 -7.80 7.03
N ARG A 859 10.40 -8.52 7.73
CA ARG A 859 10.66 -9.21 9.01
C ARG A 859 11.22 -8.26 10.09
N PRO A 860 10.54 -7.11 10.35
CA PRO A 860 11.01 -6.09 11.28
C PRO A 860 11.03 -6.58 12.73
N TYR A 861 10.09 -7.46 13.11
CA TYR A 861 9.92 -7.91 14.50
C TYR A 861 11.08 -8.76 15.05
N LEU A 862 11.96 -9.25 14.17
CA LEU A 862 13.17 -9.98 14.57
C LEU A 862 14.42 -9.10 14.52
N ALA A 863 14.33 -7.82 14.15
CA ALA A 863 15.50 -6.95 14.06
C ALA A 863 15.84 -6.34 15.42
N GLU A 864 17.10 -5.96 15.57
CA GLU A 864 17.59 -5.21 16.72
C GLU A 864 17.00 -3.80 16.76
N ILE A 865 16.93 -3.12 15.60
CA ILE A 865 16.24 -1.85 15.38
C ILE A 865 15.18 -2.03 14.29
N ALA A 866 13.93 -1.66 14.58
CA ALA A 866 12.85 -1.84 13.63
C ALA A 866 11.86 -0.69 13.56
N PHE A 867 11.33 -0.48 12.36
CA PHE A 867 10.33 0.54 12.06
C PHE A 867 9.10 -0.09 11.39
N VAL A 868 7.93 0.12 11.98
CA VAL A 868 6.64 -0.35 11.46
C VAL A 868 5.73 0.85 11.20
N GLY A 869 5.44 1.11 9.92
CA GLY A 869 4.68 2.28 9.48
C GLY A 869 3.27 2.32 10.05
N ARG A 870 2.87 3.51 10.52
CA ARG A 870 1.56 3.79 11.14
C ARG A 870 0.75 4.78 10.31
N SER A 871 1.42 5.79 9.77
CA SER A 871 0.86 6.83 8.88
C SER A 871 2.00 7.47 8.08
N PRO A 872 1.73 8.31 7.06
CA PRO A 872 2.79 8.92 6.27
C PRO A 872 3.82 9.66 7.14
N GLY A 873 5.08 9.21 7.11
CA GLY A 873 6.17 9.80 7.89
C GLY A 873 6.29 9.33 9.35
N TYR A 874 5.38 8.49 9.85
CA TYR A 874 5.38 8.04 11.25
C TYR A 874 5.46 6.52 11.39
N TYR A 875 6.28 6.08 12.34
CA TYR A 875 6.60 4.67 12.56
C TYR A 875 6.48 4.30 14.05
N ASN A 876 6.08 3.07 14.34
CA ASN A 876 6.41 2.47 15.63
C ASN A 876 7.89 2.06 15.57
N LEU A 877 8.68 2.51 16.55
CA LEU A 877 10.07 2.11 16.79
C LEU A 877 10.07 0.92 17.75
N LEU A 878 10.65 -0.21 17.32
CA LEU A 878 10.79 -1.42 18.11
C LEU A 878 12.27 -1.76 18.28
N LEU A 879 12.64 -2.21 19.48
CA LEU A 879 14.03 -2.51 19.87
C LEU A 879 14.14 -3.87 20.59
N GLY A 880 15.32 -4.49 20.52
CA GLY A 880 15.69 -5.61 21.40
C GLY A 880 15.51 -7.02 20.82
N GLY A 881 15.27 -7.14 19.51
CA GLY A 881 15.49 -8.42 18.82
C GLY A 881 16.97 -8.79 18.89
N ASP A 882 17.33 -10.05 18.68
CA ASP A 882 18.74 -10.45 18.66
C ASP A 882 19.34 -10.45 17.24
N PHE A 883 20.67 -10.49 17.19
CA PHE A 883 21.42 -10.55 15.94
C PHE A 883 21.27 -11.89 15.21
N GLU A 884 20.93 -12.98 15.91
CA GLU A 884 20.85 -14.33 15.34
C GLU A 884 19.46 -14.69 14.80
N GLY A 885 18.41 -13.94 15.17
CA GLY A 885 17.04 -14.12 14.73
C GLY A 885 16.21 -15.11 15.59
N HIS A 886 16.53 -15.28 16.87
CA HIS A 886 15.78 -16.11 17.82
C HIS A 886 14.71 -15.31 18.59
N ARG A 887 14.93 -14.01 18.81
CA ARG A 887 14.12 -13.19 19.72
C ARG A 887 13.34 -12.09 18.99
N LEU A 888 12.09 -11.91 19.40
CA LEU A 888 11.26 -10.78 18.97
C LEU A 888 11.68 -9.49 19.70
N ASN A 889 11.70 -8.37 18.98
CA ASN A 889 11.78 -7.05 19.58
C ASN A 889 10.47 -6.63 20.25
N LYS A 890 10.52 -5.51 20.99
CA LYS A 890 9.36 -4.91 21.65
C LYS A 890 9.18 -3.48 21.16
N VAL A 891 7.92 -3.02 21.17
CA VAL A 891 7.62 -1.60 20.90
C VAL A 891 8.30 -0.75 21.97
N TYR A 892 9.19 0.12 21.53
CA TYR A 892 9.87 1.09 22.39
C TYR A 892 9.12 2.43 22.39
N ARG A 893 8.70 2.89 21.20
CA ARG A 893 7.96 4.14 21.04
C ARG A 893 7.01 4.05 19.85
N GLU A 894 5.78 4.51 20.04
CA GLU A 894 4.79 4.53 18.97
C GLU A 894 4.73 5.87 18.24
N GLY A 895 4.44 5.80 16.94
CA GLY A 895 4.13 6.98 16.11
C GLY A 895 5.22 8.05 16.11
N VAL A 896 6.48 7.65 15.99
CA VAL A 896 7.63 8.56 15.92
C VAL A 896 7.92 9.00 14.50
N ASN A 897 8.25 10.27 14.33
CA ASN A 897 8.78 10.81 13.08
C ASN A 897 10.32 10.70 13.02
N GLU A 898 10.93 11.14 11.93
CA GLU A 898 12.39 11.07 11.74
C GLU A 898 13.18 11.78 12.85
N GLU A 899 12.79 13.00 13.21
CA GLU A 899 13.50 13.80 14.20
C GLU A 899 13.49 13.09 15.56
N GLU A 900 12.31 12.60 15.97
CA GLU A 900 12.13 11.82 17.19
C GLU A 900 12.93 10.50 17.14
N ILE A 901 12.97 9.81 15.99
CA ILE A 901 13.80 8.60 15.81
C ILE A 901 15.26 8.90 16.12
N LEU A 902 15.82 9.97 15.55
CA LEU A 902 17.22 10.35 15.76
C LEU A 902 17.47 10.77 17.21
N GLN A 903 16.57 11.56 17.80
CA GLN A 903 16.65 11.98 19.21
C GLN A 903 16.61 10.79 20.17
N LEU A 904 15.80 9.77 19.87
CA LEU A 904 15.68 8.56 20.68
C LEU A 904 16.86 7.61 20.51
N LEU A 905 17.30 7.34 19.27
CA LEU A 905 18.35 6.34 19.01
C LEU A 905 19.76 6.85 19.33
N THR A 906 20.05 8.13 19.12
CA THR A 906 21.39 8.70 19.35
C THR A 906 21.95 8.43 20.75
N PRO A 907 21.24 8.72 21.86
CA PRO A 907 21.76 8.44 23.21
C PRO A 907 21.89 6.93 23.46
N ILE A 908 21.02 6.09 22.88
CA ILE A 908 21.08 4.64 23.02
C ILE A 908 22.36 4.11 22.35
N LEU A 909 22.66 4.55 21.13
CA LEU A 909 23.86 4.17 20.39
C LEU A 909 25.15 4.64 21.08
N LYS A 910 25.16 5.88 21.59
CA LYS A 910 26.28 6.42 22.39
C LYS A 910 26.52 5.59 23.66
N THR A 911 25.44 5.15 24.31
CA THR A 911 25.56 4.30 25.51
C THR A 911 26.00 2.88 25.15
N TYR A 912 25.48 2.31 24.05
CA TYR A 912 25.93 1.01 23.55
C TYR A 912 27.43 1.00 23.27
N ALA A 913 27.95 2.00 22.57
CA ALA A 913 29.37 2.11 22.26
C ALA A 913 30.25 2.10 23.53
N LYS A 914 29.77 2.73 24.61
CA LYS A 914 30.50 2.89 25.87
C LYS A 914 30.37 1.69 26.81
N ASP A 915 29.16 1.16 26.95
CA ASP A 915 28.78 0.26 28.06
C ASP A 915 28.51 -1.19 27.59
N ARG A 916 28.72 -1.50 26.30
CA ARG A 916 28.67 -2.88 25.79
C ARG A 916 29.76 -3.75 26.40
N THR A 917 29.40 -5.00 26.65
CA THR A 917 30.37 -6.03 27.00
C THR A 917 31.02 -6.61 25.75
N LYS A 918 32.16 -7.28 25.90
CA LYS A 918 32.92 -7.81 24.76
C LYS A 918 32.10 -8.85 23.98
N GLY A 919 31.84 -8.57 22.70
CA GLY A 919 31.09 -9.45 21.81
C GLY A 919 29.57 -9.37 21.96
N GLU A 920 29.05 -8.38 22.69
CA GLU A 920 27.61 -8.18 22.87
C GLU A 920 26.99 -7.45 21.67
N SER A 921 25.92 -8.03 21.11
CA SER A 921 25.11 -7.41 20.07
C SER A 921 24.32 -6.21 20.61
N PHE A 922 23.92 -5.29 19.73
CA PHE A 922 23.11 -4.13 20.15
C PHE A 922 21.78 -4.56 20.76
N GLY A 923 21.14 -5.58 20.18
CA GLY A 923 19.90 -6.16 20.67
C GLY A 923 19.99 -6.72 22.08
N ASP A 924 21.06 -7.45 22.38
CA ASP A 924 21.30 -8.01 23.72
C ASP A 924 21.62 -6.91 24.74
N PHE A 925 22.41 -5.92 24.33
CA PHE A 925 22.67 -4.73 25.14
C PHE A 925 21.36 -4.01 25.51
N VAL A 926 20.48 -3.74 24.54
CA VAL A 926 19.17 -3.10 24.76
C VAL A 926 18.33 -3.90 25.75
N MET A 927 18.33 -5.23 25.67
CA MET A 927 17.58 -6.07 26.59
C MET A 927 18.16 -6.06 28.02
N ARG A 928 19.48 -5.95 28.15
CA ARG A 928 20.17 -5.82 29.45
C ARG A 928 20.00 -4.44 30.07
N TRP A 929 19.89 -3.40 29.25
CA TRP A 929 19.90 -2.01 29.71
C TRP A 929 18.54 -1.61 30.32
N LYS A 930 18.41 -1.80 31.64
CA LYS A 930 17.17 -1.66 32.42
C LYS A 930 16.45 -0.31 32.28
N SER A 931 17.19 0.80 32.13
CA SER A 931 16.61 2.14 32.04
C SER A 931 15.75 2.38 30.80
N LEU A 932 15.86 1.54 29.77
CA LEU A 932 14.99 1.60 28.59
C LEU A 932 13.53 1.23 28.89
N TRP A 933 13.30 0.34 29.85
CA TRP A 933 11.97 -0.21 30.13
C TRP A 933 11.23 0.52 31.26
N GLU A 934 11.96 1.30 32.06
CA GLU A 934 11.41 2.07 33.18
C GLU A 934 10.77 3.40 32.73
N THR A 935 10.99 3.84 31.48
CA THR A 935 10.47 5.10 30.93
C THR A 935 9.15 4.96 30.16
N ALA A 936 8.64 3.74 29.96
CA ALA A 936 7.33 3.49 29.37
C ALA A 936 6.24 3.49 30.45
N SER A 937 5.69 4.66 30.75
CA SER A 937 4.49 4.81 31.56
C SER A 937 3.31 4.02 30.95
N GLY A 938 2.77 3.05 31.69
CA GLY A 938 1.35 2.69 31.59
C GLY A 938 0.96 1.31 31.06
N SER A 939 1.68 0.24 31.40
CA SER A 939 1.06 -1.09 31.63
C SER A 939 2.15 -2.06 32.10
N THR A 940 1.92 -2.67 33.26
CA THR A 940 2.84 -3.51 34.02
C THR A 940 3.38 -4.68 33.18
N PRO A 941 4.70 -4.94 33.16
CA PRO A 941 5.26 -6.12 32.50
C PRO A 941 4.98 -7.40 33.30
N VAL A 942 4.55 -8.46 32.61
CA VAL A 942 4.65 -9.84 33.13
C VAL A 942 6.12 -10.27 33.03
N PRO A 943 6.75 -10.77 34.12
CA PRO A 943 8.13 -11.23 34.07
C PRO A 943 8.27 -12.52 33.22
N PRO A 944 9.42 -12.73 32.56
CA PRO A 944 9.62 -13.89 31.69
C PRO A 944 9.65 -15.21 32.49
N THR A 945 8.98 -16.24 31.96
CA THR A 945 9.22 -17.63 32.34
C THR A 945 10.61 -18.04 31.85
N PRO A 946 11.50 -18.58 32.70
CA PRO A 946 12.79 -19.07 32.25
C PRO A 946 12.63 -20.33 31.40
N THR A 947 13.18 -20.32 30.18
CA THR A 947 13.38 -21.53 29.37
C THR A 947 14.36 -22.47 30.07
N PRO A 948 14.11 -23.80 30.08
CA PRO A 948 14.96 -24.75 30.78
C PRO A 948 16.18 -25.12 29.92
N ASN A 949 17.39 -24.93 30.46
CA ASN A 949 18.46 -25.92 30.42
C ASN A 949 19.66 -25.45 31.26
N GLY A 950 19.96 -26.20 32.31
CA GLY A 950 21.12 -26.01 33.16
C GLY A 950 21.21 -27.15 34.16
N THR A 951 21.80 -28.26 33.76
CA THR A 951 22.20 -29.36 34.63
C THR A 951 23.16 -28.85 35.70
N HIS A 952 22.72 -28.80 36.96
CA HIS A 952 23.61 -28.81 38.13
C HIS A 952 23.02 -29.68 39.23
N MET A 953 23.94 -30.35 39.93
CA MET A 953 23.74 -31.51 40.79
C MET A 953 22.72 -31.31 41.90
N ALA A 954 21.85 -32.31 42.10
CA ALA A 954 20.98 -32.40 43.25
C ALA A 954 21.76 -32.85 44.49
N ASN A 955 21.80 -31.98 45.50
CA ASN A 955 22.05 -32.34 46.89
C ASN A 955 21.04 -31.58 47.76
N GLY A 956 20.26 -32.32 48.55
CA GLY A 956 19.90 -31.90 49.91
C GLY A 956 18.58 -31.16 50.12
N SER A 957 17.68 -31.86 50.82
CA SER A 957 16.71 -31.39 51.83
C SER A 957 15.43 -30.63 51.42
N ALA A 958 14.34 -31.33 51.68
CA ALA A 958 12.96 -30.94 51.95
C ALA A 958 12.69 -29.57 52.60
N ALA A 959 11.61 -28.92 52.14
CA ALA A 959 10.64 -28.21 52.98
C ALA A 959 9.24 -28.26 52.33
N THR A 960 8.26 -28.57 53.17
CA THR A 960 6.83 -28.83 52.95
C THR A 960 6.04 -27.58 52.47
N PRO A 961 4.90 -27.74 51.75
CA PRO A 961 4.09 -26.60 51.30
C PRO A 961 3.04 -26.19 52.35
N VAL A 962 2.83 -24.89 52.48
CA VAL A 962 1.70 -24.32 53.22
C VAL A 962 0.67 -23.83 52.20
N SER A 963 -0.49 -24.49 52.23
CA SER A 963 -1.76 -24.02 51.68
C SER A 963 -2.23 -22.73 52.36
N VAL A 964 -2.95 -21.84 51.66
CA VAL A 964 -4.37 -21.53 51.93
C VAL A 964 -4.87 -20.52 50.88
N SER A 965 -6.07 -20.83 50.40
CA SER A 965 -7.01 -20.14 49.52
C SER A 965 -7.44 -18.72 49.94
N ALA A 966 -7.75 -17.86 48.95
CA ALA A 966 -9.10 -17.38 48.64
C ALA A 966 -9.10 -16.70 47.27
#